data_AF-A0AAW1RPA1-F1
#
_entry.id   AF-A0AAW1RPA1-F1
#
_cell.length_a   1.000
_cell.length_b   1.000
_cell.length_c   1.000
_cell.angle_alpha   90.00
_cell.angle_beta   90.00
_cell.angle_gamma   90.00
#
_symmetry.space_group_name_H-M   'P 1'
#
loop_
_entity.id
_entity.type
_entity.pdbx_description
1 polymer ?
#
loop_
_entity_poly.entity_id
_entity_poly.type
_entity_poly.pdbx_seq_one_letter_code
_entity_poly.pdbx_strand_id
1 'polypeptide(L)'
;MASRRAAESTPQAGSPRLLTVAAQLLANLSASGADSAHAVWRACCPETFQALAAVRDGSVCGPLCRTLRAICVTCKGCATEVSRGAGADLLRTLLCHNLDQGQGQEHSGDAADQLALLMWDLAFVCGQLSKLLAVAAPAPSPGASWQLHTVLLQMLAGAAANHAHRLRDAPKAQGVECSLWGLVGAVRSHAEGIAQAPERVPALQAAMAVLRSLTAVDTGAVRRRVLAGSEEVPLPGLLLAMLIAVGPIDRRRPALSCEPPQAAADQSCDLGGRFAGVHAEVAAMAASLPERPPYVGYRTDVVAALANMLHAAPSVQQAVLQLGGVPVLLSQCQVDDRSPWDWLAGSMEALREDNRKLRDDNRKLRDDNRNVTDELCELREEFGVLKGELAAVRKASKGRAAGGQAEAAQAAAQAAAEAQAAAQAAAQAQAKAATVEARVTACEQRQESLHQVAKDGAQQTKQRVEEVAQEGKKANILLYGVQEDASPEDILQQAGVPPSVKPQAFQRIGKPRPPHAKPRPLLLLMACVDAKHAVLAHKQGLKARNIRLADDLTKEQQANKYRQQPRAALLVAKGIPVYWRFDRLFSIRDGHHQEELPGPPPGPPPRASTQAFGPQTYAAAAVGGGGGGGGGGGSARGSGRGGDRGGGGPPNASANYGCAYSSGMSMGWARASLLPDFDVFTVPARREGVRGEGILVAVRRNAAYCTEQWWVDGSTLWVRVTPVAAAGMPLLVAACYLPPAGSPQLEQVSLEERLATLGERMAIAAAEGSVMVAGDFNAHVGPVGCAPYDLNPHGRGLRGVCADTGFTLCTGCVEGDHAALPTFPATNAHSATRPDHILASPAARQWLSSCRVLPDRRGSDHLPLDTLLTLPWAPRTAPPVDGTALPRARWDHHLLWEYSTALREEALAAACAAAAAGDGIEALTLLLAEVTWAATISGPHGAATFAERPVGGFQWLTS
;
A
#
# COMPACT_ATOMS: atom_id res chain seq x y z
N MET A 1 45.23 -18.61 -17.39
CA MET A 1 46.18 -18.53 -18.54
C MET A 1 45.54 -18.92 -19.87
N ALA A 2 44.81 -20.03 -20.01
CA ALA A 2 44.23 -20.44 -21.29
C ALA A 2 43.32 -19.37 -21.95
N SER A 3 42.36 -18.80 -21.21
CA SER A 3 41.48 -17.72 -21.72
C SER A 3 42.26 -16.48 -22.17
N ARG A 4 43.39 -16.19 -21.50
CA ARG A 4 44.30 -15.10 -21.86
C ARG A 4 45.02 -15.41 -23.18
N ARG A 5 45.57 -16.63 -23.36
CA ARG A 5 46.16 -17.05 -24.64
C ARG A 5 45.15 -17.04 -25.79
N ALA A 6 43.89 -17.40 -25.54
CA ALA A 6 42.82 -17.33 -26.54
C ALA A 6 42.40 -15.90 -26.92
N ALA A 7 42.52 -14.94 -26.00
CA ALA A 7 42.32 -13.52 -26.27
C ALA A 7 43.55 -12.85 -26.92
N GLU A 8 44.76 -13.30 -26.60
CA GLU A 8 46.03 -12.83 -27.16
C GLU A 8 46.28 -13.40 -28.58
N SER A 9 45.77 -14.59 -28.90
CA SER A 9 45.77 -15.12 -30.28
C SER A 9 44.77 -14.34 -31.14
N THR A 10 45.29 -13.42 -31.97
CA THR A 10 44.59 -12.55 -32.95
C THR A 10 43.04 -12.59 -32.91
N PRO A 11 42.36 -11.53 -32.42
CA PRO A 11 40.91 -11.54 -32.17
C PRO A 11 40.02 -11.76 -33.41
N GLN A 12 40.58 -11.83 -34.62
CA GLN A 12 39.86 -12.24 -35.84
C GLN A 12 39.68 -13.76 -35.98
N ALA A 13 40.38 -14.59 -35.20
CA ALA A 13 40.33 -16.06 -35.31
C ALA A 13 39.58 -16.76 -34.16
N GLY A 14 39.31 -16.06 -33.05
CA GLY A 14 38.53 -16.60 -31.95
C GLY A 14 37.03 -16.62 -32.28
N SER A 15 36.42 -17.80 -32.40
CA SER A 15 34.96 -17.91 -32.54
C SER A 15 34.28 -17.19 -31.35
N PRO A 16 33.33 -16.26 -31.57
CA PRO A 16 32.66 -15.54 -30.49
C PRO A 16 32.08 -16.47 -29.43
N ARG A 17 31.60 -17.66 -29.83
CA ARG A 17 31.13 -18.72 -28.92
C ARG A 17 32.16 -19.14 -27.86
N LEU A 18 33.44 -19.23 -28.21
CA LEU A 18 34.51 -19.58 -27.25
C LEU A 18 34.77 -18.45 -26.26
N LEU A 19 34.72 -17.19 -26.72
CA LEU A 19 34.87 -16.02 -25.85
C LEU A 19 33.66 -15.84 -24.91
N THR A 20 32.45 -16.12 -25.40
CA THR A 20 31.21 -16.21 -24.62
C THR A 20 31.31 -17.25 -23.51
N VAL A 21 31.76 -18.47 -23.81
CA VAL A 21 31.98 -19.53 -22.81
C VAL A 21 33.07 -19.12 -21.81
N ALA A 22 34.19 -18.56 -22.29
CA ALA A 22 35.28 -18.12 -21.41
C ALA A 22 34.83 -17.01 -20.43
N ALA A 23 34.11 -16.00 -20.91
CA ALA A 23 33.58 -14.93 -20.07
C ALA A 23 32.52 -15.46 -19.07
N GLN A 24 31.65 -16.39 -19.48
CA GLN A 24 30.68 -17.00 -18.58
C GLN A 24 31.34 -17.86 -17.49
N LEU A 25 32.41 -18.60 -17.80
CA LEU A 25 33.21 -19.32 -16.80
C LEU A 25 33.87 -18.34 -15.80
N LEU A 26 34.41 -17.22 -16.27
CA LEU A 26 34.94 -16.17 -15.39
C LEU A 26 33.85 -15.55 -14.51
N ALA A 27 32.61 -15.41 -15.00
CA ALA A 27 31.49 -14.94 -14.21
C ALA A 27 31.13 -15.91 -13.08
N ASN A 28 31.05 -17.21 -13.39
CA ASN A 28 30.74 -18.25 -12.41
C ASN A 28 31.83 -18.35 -11.33
N LEU A 29 33.12 -18.27 -11.72
CA LEU A 29 34.25 -18.23 -10.79
C LEU A 29 34.31 -16.94 -9.96
N SER A 30 33.86 -15.80 -10.50
CA SER A 30 33.76 -14.56 -9.72
C SER A 30 32.59 -14.56 -8.73
N ALA A 31 31.59 -15.42 -8.95
CA ALA A 31 30.43 -15.57 -8.09
C ALA A 31 30.64 -16.54 -6.91
N SER A 32 31.71 -17.35 -6.92
CA SER A 32 31.97 -18.33 -5.84
C SER A 32 32.50 -17.73 -4.54
N GLY A 33 33.09 -16.54 -4.58
CA GLY A 33 33.62 -15.88 -3.38
C GLY A 33 34.43 -14.62 -3.67
N ALA A 34 34.72 -13.85 -2.62
CA ALA A 34 35.48 -12.60 -2.71
C ALA A 34 36.93 -12.82 -3.18
N ASP A 35 37.58 -13.91 -2.73
CA ASP A 35 38.95 -14.24 -3.10
C ASP A 35 39.04 -14.70 -4.56
N SER A 36 38.10 -15.54 -5.01
CA SER A 36 37.99 -15.97 -6.41
C SER A 36 37.77 -14.77 -7.34
N ALA A 37 36.86 -13.86 -6.98
CA ALA A 37 36.65 -12.60 -7.70
C ALA A 37 37.88 -11.69 -7.73
N HIS A 38 38.59 -11.57 -6.60
CA HIS A 38 39.81 -10.78 -6.54
C HIS A 38 40.93 -11.39 -7.40
N ALA A 39 41.08 -12.72 -7.40
CA ALA A 39 42.02 -13.43 -8.25
C ALA A 39 41.69 -13.26 -9.75
N VAL A 40 40.42 -13.41 -10.13
CA VAL A 40 39.96 -13.16 -11.51
C VAL A 40 40.23 -11.72 -11.93
N TRP A 41 39.91 -10.74 -11.07
CA TRP A 41 40.20 -9.33 -11.32
C TRP A 41 41.69 -9.08 -11.53
N ARG A 42 42.55 -9.53 -10.60
CA ARG A 42 44.02 -9.37 -10.67
C ARG A 42 44.65 -10.07 -11.87
N ALA A 43 44.04 -11.15 -12.38
CA ALA A 43 44.55 -11.91 -13.53
C ALA A 43 44.09 -11.37 -14.89
N CYS A 44 42.96 -10.64 -14.95
CA CYS A 44 42.29 -10.25 -16.19
C CYS A 44 42.21 -8.73 -16.41
N CYS A 45 42.29 -7.92 -15.35
CA CYS A 45 42.17 -6.47 -15.43
C CYS A 45 43.53 -5.77 -15.63
N PRO A 46 43.61 -4.75 -16.50
CA PRO A 46 42.57 -4.30 -17.43
C PRO A 46 42.55 -5.07 -18.77
N GLU A 47 43.68 -5.61 -19.22
CA GLU A 47 43.92 -5.89 -20.64
C GLU A 47 43.02 -7.00 -21.20
N THR A 48 42.75 -8.06 -20.42
CA THR A 48 41.92 -9.18 -20.90
C THR A 48 40.45 -8.78 -20.97
N PHE A 49 39.95 -8.01 -20.00
CA PHE A 49 38.58 -7.49 -20.07
C PHE A 49 38.42 -6.43 -21.17
N GLN A 50 39.44 -5.58 -21.37
CA GLN A 50 39.46 -4.61 -22.46
C GLN A 50 39.44 -5.30 -23.84
N ALA A 51 40.21 -6.38 -24.01
CA ALA A 51 40.20 -7.20 -25.22
C ALA A 51 38.82 -7.86 -25.46
N LEU A 52 38.18 -8.40 -24.42
CA LEU A 52 36.84 -8.98 -24.52
C LEU A 52 35.76 -7.93 -24.86
N ALA A 53 35.83 -6.73 -24.26
CA ALA A 53 34.92 -5.63 -24.58
C ALA A 53 35.11 -5.09 -26.01
N ALA A 54 36.34 -5.14 -26.54
CA ALA A 54 36.66 -4.71 -27.90
C ALA A 54 36.06 -5.61 -29.01
N VAL A 55 35.61 -6.84 -28.68
CA VAL A 55 34.98 -7.77 -29.64
C VAL A 55 33.65 -7.21 -30.19
N ARG A 56 32.96 -6.35 -29.43
CA ARG A 56 31.69 -5.70 -29.83
C ARG A 56 30.58 -6.70 -30.26
N ASP A 57 30.60 -7.91 -29.70
CA ASP A 57 29.58 -8.94 -29.87
C ASP A 57 28.74 -9.06 -28.59
N GLY A 58 27.42 -8.96 -28.71
CA GLY A 58 26.50 -9.02 -27.56
C GLY A 58 26.57 -10.34 -26.78
N SER A 59 26.82 -11.47 -27.45
CA SER A 59 26.97 -12.77 -26.79
C SER A 59 28.22 -12.84 -25.91
N VAL A 60 29.26 -12.06 -26.21
CA VAL A 60 30.48 -11.94 -25.37
C VAL A 60 30.32 -10.87 -24.30
N CYS A 61 29.72 -9.73 -24.66
CA CYS A 61 29.58 -8.58 -23.76
C CYS A 61 28.61 -8.84 -22.59
N GLY A 62 27.53 -9.62 -22.78
CA GLY A 62 26.61 -9.98 -21.70
C GLY A 62 27.26 -10.78 -20.56
N PRO A 63 27.91 -11.93 -20.86
CA PRO A 63 28.71 -12.66 -19.88
C PRO A 63 29.84 -11.83 -19.27
N LEU A 64 30.53 -10.98 -20.03
CA LEU A 64 31.54 -10.06 -19.47
C LEU A 64 30.94 -9.10 -18.45
N CYS A 65 29.76 -8.53 -18.73
CA CYS A 65 29.05 -7.69 -17.75
C CYS A 65 28.63 -8.51 -16.52
N ARG A 66 28.23 -9.77 -16.67
CA ARG A 66 28.02 -10.70 -15.54
C ARG A 66 29.30 -10.93 -14.73
N THR A 67 30.46 -11.10 -15.38
CA THR A 67 31.76 -11.23 -14.71
C THR A 67 32.09 -10.01 -13.87
N LEU A 68 32.08 -8.82 -14.48
CA LEU A 68 32.38 -7.56 -13.80
C LEU A 68 31.40 -7.32 -12.66
N ARG A 69 30.12 -7.65 -12.84
CA ARG A 69 29.07 -7.49 -11.83
C ARG A 69 29.31 -8.41 -10.63
N ALA A 70 29.62 -9.68 -10.87
CA ALA A 70 29.98 -10.62 -9.81
C ALA A 70 31.20 -10.10 -9.03
N ILE A 71 32.27 -9.68 -9.73
CA ILE A 71 33.48 -9.10 -9.12
C ILE A 71 33.17 -7.89 -8.24
N CYS A 72 32.33 -6.95 -8.71
CA CYS A 72 32.00 -5.73 -7.96
C CYS A 72 31.18 -6.01 -6.69
N VAL A 73 30.26 -6.98 -6.76
CA VAL A 73 29.39 -7.34 -5.64
C VAL A 73 30.14 -8.15 -4.58
N THR A 74 31.03 -9.07 -4.97
CA THR A 74 31.78 -9.90 -4.02
C THR A 74 33.06 -9.22 -3.51
N CYS A 75 33.75 -8.40 -4.31
CA CYS A 75 34.99 -7.72 -3.94
C CYS A 75 34.87 -6.18 -4.03
N LYS A 76 34.68 -5.54 -2.87
CA LYS A 76 34.50 -4.07 -2.77
C LYS A 76 35.68 -3.24 -3.28
N GLY A 77 36.91 -3.75 -3.13
CA GLY A 77 38.10 -3.10 -3.66
C GLY A 77 38.02 -3.00 -5.19
N CYS A 78 37.67 -4.11 -5.83
CA CYS A 78 37.51 -4.18 -7.28
C CYS A 78 36.41 -3.24 -7.78
N ALA A 79 35.28 -3.07 -7.09
CA ALA A 79 34.24 -2.10 -7.50
C ALA A 79 34.76 -0.65 -7.59
N THR A 80 35.68 -0.26 -6.69
CA THR A 80 36.35 1.05 -6.75
C THR A 80 37.37 1.13 -7.90
N GLU A 81 38.02 0.01 -8.24
CA GLU A 81 38.98 -0.08 -9.35
C GLU A 81 38.30 -0.11 -10.72
N VAL A 82 37.20 -0.86 -10.87
CA VAL A 82 36.29 -0.81 -12.03
C VAL A 82 35.78 0.61 -12.30
N SER A 83 35.64 1.43 -11.26
CA SER A 83 35.14 2.82 -11.37
C SER A 83 36.24 3.89 -11.55
N ARG A 84 37.51 3.52 -11.83
CA ARG A 84 38.63 4.48 -11.98
C ARG A 84 39.71 3.97 -12.94
N GLY A 85 40.51 4.89 -13.50
CA GLY A 85 41.64 4.54 -14.38
C GLY A 85 41.23 3.59 -15.50
N ALA A 86 42.03 2.54 -15.74
CA ALA A 86 41.74 1.57 -16.81
C ALA A 86 40.40 0.80 -16.63
N GLY A 87 39.87 0.69 -15.40
CA GLY A 87 38.52 0.16 -15.18
C GLY A 87 37.43 1.10 -15.72
N ALA A 88 37.63 2.41 -15.57
CA ALA A 88 36.73 3.42 -16.15
C ALA A 88 36.79 3.41 -17.68
N ASP A 89 37.96 3.19 -18.29
CA ASP A 89 38.10 3.06 -19.74
C ASP A 89 37.38 1.81 -20.28
N LEU A 90 37.41 0.70 -19.54
CA LEU A 90 36.62 -0.50 -19.82
C LEU A 90 35.11 -0.24 -19.75
N LEU A 91 34.63 0.41 -18.68
CA LEU A 91 33.22 0.79 -18.57
C LEU A 91 32.78 1.74 -19.68
N ARG A 92 33.60 2.73 -20.02
CA ARG A 92 33.37 3.65 -21.15
C ARG A 92 33.29 2.87 -22.47
N THR A 93 34.15 1.88 -22.68
CA THR A 93 34.14 1.02 -23.87
C THR A 93 32.82 0.26 -23.99
N LEU A 94 32.32 -0.32 -22.89
CA LEU A 94 31.03 -1.01 -22.84
C LEU A 94 29.83 -0.07 -23.08
N LEU A 95 29.86 1.13 -22.49
CA LEU A 95 28.82 2.16 -22.70
C LEU A 95 28.80 2.68 -24.15
N CYS A 96 29.97 2.96 -24.74
CA CYS A 96 30.08 3.31 -26.16
C CYS A 96 29.53 2.20 -27.06
N HIS A 97 29.89 0.94 -26.79
CA HIS A 97 29.38 -0.17 -27.58
C HIS A 97 27.86 -0.31 -27.50
N ASN A 98 27.25 -0.10 -26.33
CA ASN A 98 25.79 -0.11 -26.21
C ASN A 98 25.13 1.08 -26.94
N LEU A 99 25.71 2.28 -26.86
CA LEU A 99 25.26 3.45 -27.63
C LEU A 99 25.31 3.19 -29.15
N ASP A 100 26.39 2.57 -29.65
CA ASP A 100 26.53 2.21 -31.07
C ASP A 100 25.45 1.21 -31.53
N GLN A 101 25.06 0.25 -30.68
CA GLN A 101 24.01 -0.74 -30.97
C GLN A 101 22.59 -0.14 -30.94
N GLY A 102 22.32 0.76 -29.99
CA GLY A 102 21.00 1.33 -29.76
C GLY A 102 20.47 2.25 -30.87
N GLN A 103 21.30 2.66 -31.83
CA GLN A 103 20.88 3.55 -32.93
C GLN A 103 20.25 2.83 -34.13
N GLY A 104 20.22 1.49 -34.17
CA GLY A 104 19.88 0.75 -35.39
C GLY A 104 18.85 -0.38 -35.31
N GLN A 105 18.65 -1.06 -34.17
CA GLN A 105 17.79 -2.26 -34.09
C GLN A 105 17.05 -2.41 -32.75
N GLU A 106 15.84 -2.97 -32.80
CA GLU A 106 15.01 -3.34 -31.63
C GLU A 106 15.56 -4.54 -30.81
N HIS A 107 16.84 -4.86 -30.97
CA HIS A 107 17.50 -5.96 -30.25
C HIS A 107 18.03 -5.47 -28.90
N SER A 108 17.11 -5.19 -27.98
CA SER A 108 17.41 -5.10 -26.54
C SER A 108 17.79 -6.49 -26.01
N GLY A 109 18.99 -6.96 -26.34
CA GLY A 109 19.50 -8.26 -25.95
C GLY A 109 20.04 -8.29 -24.52
N ASP A 110 20.21 -9.50 -23.99
CA ASP A 110 20.77 -9.82 -22.65
C ASP A 110 21.96 -8.92 -22.26
N ALA A 111 22.86 -8.61 -23.20
CA ALA A 111 24.01 -7.72 -22.96
C ALA A 111 23.65 -6.33 -22.41
N ALA A 112 22.57 -5.71 -22.90
CA ALA A 112 22.12 -4.41 -22.43
C ALA A 112 21.57 -4.50 -20.99
N ASP A 113 20.81 -5.55 -20.68
CA ASP A 113 20.27 -5.80 -19.34
C ASP A 113 21.38 -6.13 -18.33
N GLN A 114 22.37 -6.96 -18.71
CA GLN A 114 23.53 -7.25 -17.85
C GLN A 114 24.40 -6.01 -17.61
N LEU A 115 24.55 -5.13 -18.62
CA LEU A 115 25.27 -3.87 -18.46
C LEU A 115 24.48 -2.89 -17.56
N ALA A 116 23.17 -2.79 -17.72
CA ALA A 116 22.31 -1.99 -16.84
C ALA A 116 22.34 -2.50 -15.39
N LEU A 117 22.34 -3.82 -15.18
CA LEU A 117 22.53 -4.46 -13.87
C LEU A 117 23.93 -4.21 -13.27
N LEU A 118 24.98 -4.22 -14.09
CA LEU A 118 26.34 -3.85 -13.67
C LEU A 118 26.40 -2.37 -13.23
N MET A 119 25.86 -1.46 -14.04
CA MET A 119 25.79 -0.03 -13.72
C MET A 119 24.98 0.21 -12.44
N TRP A 120 23.86 -0.50 -12.28
CA TRP A 120 23.01 -0.43 -11.10
C TRP A 120 23.71 -0.89 -9.82
N ASP A 121 24.37 -2.04 -9.84
CA ASP A 121 25.08 -2.55 -8.67
C ASP A 121 26.31 -1.66 -8.34
N LEU A 122 27.08 -1.22 -9.35
CA LEU A 122 28.16 -0.25 -9.15
C LEU A 122 27.66 1.08 -8.57
N ALA A 123 26.55 1.60 -9.08
CA ALA A 123 25.92 2.80 -8.57
C ALA A 123 25.46 2.60 -7.12
N PHE A 124 24.43 1.79 -6.87
CA PHE A 124 23.71 1.83 -5.60
C PHE A 124 24.18 0.79 -4.58
N VAL A 125 24.67 -0.38 -5.01
CA VAL A 125 25.18 -1.41 -4.08
C VAL A 125 26.62 -1.10 -3.66
N CYS A 126 27.46 -0.67 -4.59
CA CYS A 126 28.86 -0.33 -4.34
C CYS A 126 29.09 1.16 -4.01
N GLY A 127 28.10 2.04 -4.24
CA GLY A 127 28.17 3.47 -3.89
C GLY A 127 29.06 4.31 -4.82
N GLN A 128 29.18 3.95 -6.10
CA GLN A 128 30.13 4.55 -7.04
C GLN A 128 29.50 5.52 -8.06
N LEU A 129 28.23 5.94 -7.92
CA LEU A 129 27.53 6.69 -8.98
C LEU A 129 28.26 7.99 -9.37
N SER A 130 28.82 8.74 -8.43
CA SER A 130 29.60 9.95 -8.75
C SER A 130 30.81 9.67 -9.63
N LYS A 131 31.45 8.50 -9.49
CA LYS A 131 32.55 8.07 -10.36
C LYS A 131 32.03 7.58 -11.71
N LEU A 132 30.93 6.83 -11.75
CA LEU A 132 30.29 6.41 -13.02
C LEU A 132 29.89 7.62 -13.88
N LEU A 133 29.33 8.66 -13.25
CA LEU A 133 29.05 9.94 -13.92
C LEU A 133 30.34 10.58 -14.45
N ALA A 134 31.45 10.55 -13.69
CA ALA A 134 32.75 10.99 -14.21
C ALA A 134 33.30 10.12 -15.36
N VAL A 135 33.00 8.82 -15.41
CA VAL A 135 33.33 7.95 -16.57
C VAL A 135 32.54 8.37 -17.82
N ALA A 136 31.25 8.65 -17.64
CA ALA A 136 30.32 9.04 -18.69
C ALA A 136 30.38 10.55 -19.05
N ALA A 137 31.16 11.33 -18.29
CA ALA A 137 31.34 12.75 -18.54
C ALA A 137 32.02 12.99 -19.90
N PRO A 138 31.56 14.00 -20.66
CA PRO A 138 32.22 14.38 -21.89
C PRO A 138 33.70 14.74 -21.64
N ALA A 139 34.57 14.35 -22.57
CA ALA A 139 35.93 14.90 -22.61
C ALA A 139 35.86 16.44 -22.71
N PRO A 140 36.85 17.19 -22.18
CA PRO A 140 36.79 18.65 -22.10
C PRO A 140 36.87 19.40 -23.46
N SER A 141 36.72 18.71 -24.59
CA SER A 141 36.64 19.30 -25.93
C SER A 141 35.24 19.89 -26.20
N PRO A 142 35.13 21.10 -26.78
CA PRO A 142 33.85 21.65 -27.23
C PRO A 142 33.16 20.69 -28.20
N GLY A 143 31.87 20.41 -27.99
CA GLY A 143 31.10 19.44 -28.79
C GLY A 143 31.21 17.97 -28.32
N ALA A 144 31.92 17.68 -27.23
CA ALA A 144 31.88 16.35 -26.62
C ALA A 144 30.46 16.03 -26.11
N SER A 145 29.92 14.91 -26.61
CA SER A 145 28.51 14.58 -26.50
C SER A 145 28.10 14.09 -25.10
N TRP A 146 27.01 14.65 -24.57
CA TRP A 146 26.35 14.17 -23.34
C TRP A 146 25.59 12.85 -23.53
N GLN A 147 25.70 12.19 -24.70
CA GLN A 147 25.09 10.89 -24.98
C GLN A 147 25.54 9.79 -24.01
N LEU A 148 26.81 9.71 -23.62
CA LEU A 148 27.26 8.68 -22.66
C LEU A 148 26.63 8.88 -21.27
N HIS A 149 26.54 10.12 -20.79
CA HIS A 149 25.80 10.47 -19.58
C HIS A 149 24.33 10.09 -19.68
N THR A 150 23.72 10.37 -20.82
CA THR A 150 22.31 10.04 -21.10
C THR A 150 22.08 8.53 -21.09
N VAL A 151 22.90 7.75 -21.79
CA VAL A 151 22.80 6.28 -21.83
C VAL A 151 22.99 5.66 -20.45
N LEU A 152 24.00 6.09 -19.69
CA LEU A 152 24.20 5.64 -18.31
C LEU A 152 22.95 5.90 -17.45
N LEU A 153 22.40 7.11 -17.50
CA LEU A 153 21.21 7.48 -16.72
C LEU A 153 19.95 6.74 -17.20
N GLN A 154 19.81 6.47 -18.50
CA GLN A 154 18.70 5.68 -19.07
C GLN A 154 18.77 4.21 -18.64
N MET A 155 19.97 3.60 -18.68
CA MET A 155 20.19 2.26 -18.13
C MET A 155 19.85 2.19 -16.64
N LEU A 156 20.31 3.18 -15.85
CA LEU A 156 19.98 3.28 -14.44
C LEU A 156 18.48 3.50 -14.22
N ALA A 157 17.76 4.21 -15.10
CA ALA A 157 16.32 4.43 -14.98
C ALA A 157 15.53 3.13 -15.24
N GLY A 158 15.89 2.38 -16.28
CA GLY A 158 15.31 1.05 -16.55
C GLY A 158 15.62 0.04 -15.44
N ALA A 159 16.88 -0.01 -14.99
CA ALA A 159 17.28 -0.84 -13.86
C ALA A 159 16.56 -0.42 -12.55
N ALA A 160 16.33 0.88 -12.32
CA ALA A 160 15.58 1.34 -11.16
C ALA A 160 14.12 0.84 -11.19
N ALA A 161 13.44 0.94 -12.34
CA ALA A 161 12.07 0.47 -12.50
C ALA A 161 11.94 -1.04 -12.18
N ASN A 162 12.92 -1.85 -12.61
CA ASN A 162 12.89 -3.30 -12.45
C ASN A 162 13.47 -3.81 -11.12
N HIS A 163 14.47 -3.11 -10.55
CA HIS A 163 15.33 -3.65 -9.49
C HIS A 163 15.46 -2.77 -8.24
N ALA A 164 14.81 -1.60 -8.17
CA ALA A 164 14.93 -0.76 -6.98
C ALA A 164 14.40 -1.43 -5.69
N HIS A 165 13.53 -2.45 -5.80
CA HIS A 165 13.13 -3.30 -4.68
C HIS A 165 14.34 -3.97 -3.99
N ARG A 166 15.41 -4.31 -4.72
CA ARG A 166 16.64 -4.95 -4.19
C ARG A 166 17.42 -4.02 -3.24
N LEU A 167 17.11 -2.72 -3.21
CA LEU A 167 17.68 -1.79 -2.22
C LEU A 167 17.07 -1.95 -0.82
N ARG A 168 15.93 -2.66 -0.68
CA ARG A 168 15.36 -3.03 0.62
C ARG A 168 16.29 -3.96 1.40
N ASP A 169 16.90 -4.89 0.70
CA ASP A 169 17.74 -5.96 1.28
C ASP A 169 19.23 -5.59 1.30
N ALA A 170 19.61 -4.43 0.75
CA ALA A 170 21.00 -3.99 0.68
C ALA A 170 21.57 -3.74 2.09
N PRO A 171 22.52 -4.54 2.58
CA PRO A 171 22.87 -4.59 4.01
C PRO A 171 23.65 -3.36 4.52
N LYS A 172 23.95 -2.38 3.66
CA LYS A 172 24.73 -1.17 4.00
C LYS A 172 24.21 0.06 3.25
N ALA A 173 23.33 0.82 3.92
CA ALA A 173 22.70 2.03 3.37
C ALA A 173 23.69 3.12 2.88
N GLN A 174 24.91 3.17 3.43
CA GLN A 174 25.91 4.19 3.09
C GLN A 174 26.25 4.26 1.58
N GLY A 175 26.27 3.13 0.87
CA GLY A 175 26.52 3.13 -0.58
C GLY A 175 25.37 3.79 -1.36
N VAL A 176 24.14 3.49 -0.97
CA VAL A 176 22.92 4.07 -1.55
C VAL A 176 22.87 5.58 -1.29
N GLU A 177 23.25 6.03 -0.09
CA GLU A 177 23.33 7.45 0.28
C GLU A 177 24.32 8.23 -0.59
N CYS A 178 25.58 7.78 -0.70
CA CYS A 178 26.59 8.43 -1.53
C CYS A 178 26.15 8.56 -3.00
N SER A 179 25.48 7.53 -3.52
CA SER A 179 24.98 7.55 -4.89
C SER A 179 23.73 8.40 -5.07
N LEU A 180 22.84 8.47 -4.08
CA LEU A 180 21.72 9.41 -4.12
C LEU A 180 22.22 10.86 -4.10
N TRP A 181 23.25 11.20 -3.33
CA TRP A 181 23.89 12.52 -3.42
C TRP A 181 24.52 12.79 -4.79
N GLY A 182 25.18 11.78 -5.39
CA GLY A 182 25.67 11.86 -6.77
C GLY A 182 24.55 12.12 -7.79
N LEU A 183 23.40 11.46 -7.64
CA LEU A 183 22.23 11.66 -8.49
C LEU A 183 21.61 13.05 -8.31
N VAL A 184 21.48 13.53 -7.08
CA VAL A 184 20.96 14.89 -6.79
C VAL A 184 21.89 15.96 -7.37
N GLY A 185 23.21 15.78 -7.24
CA GLY A 185 24.21 16.62 -7.90
C GLY A 185 24.10 16.60 -9.43
N ALA A 186 23.84 15.44 -10.03
CA ALA A 186 23.59 15.32 -11.47
C ALA A 186 22.30 16.03 -11.90
N VAL A 187 21.17 15.82 -11.20
CA VAL A 187 19.90 16.52 -11.47
C VAL A 187 20.09 18.03 -11.42
N ARG A 188 20.77 18.54 -10.38
CA ARG A 188 21.07 19.96 -10.22
C ARG A 188 21.95 20.50 -11.38
N SER A 189 23.10 19.87 -11.62
CA SER A 189 24.07 20.29 -12.65
C SER A 189 23.51 20.21 -14.08
N HIS A 190 22.66 19.22 -14.38
CA HIS A 190 21.95 19.17 -15.66
C HIS A 190 20.88 20.26 -15.74
N ALA A 191 20.08 20.48 -14.69
CA ALA A 191 19.02 21.49 -14.71
C ALA A 191 19.56 22.93 -14.82
N GLU A 192 20.57 23.30 -14.02
CA GLU A 192 21.25 24.60 -14.09
C GLU A 192 21.95 24.80 -15.45
N GLY A 193 22.46 23.73 -16.06
CA GLY A 193 23.20 23.78 -17.33
C GLY A 193 22.36 23.83 -18.60
N ILE A 194 21.05 23.55 -18.57
CA ILE A 194 20.21 23.43 -19.78
C ILE A 194 20.14 24.72 -20.60
N ALA A 195 20.22 25.89 -19.96
CA ALA A 195 20.25 27.18 -20.66
C ALA A 195 21.50 27.36 -21.54
N GLN A 196 22.61 26.69 -21.21
CA GLN A 196 23.88 26.75 -21.93
C GLN A 196 24.08 25.54 -22.86
N ALA A 197 23.47 24.41 -22.53
CA ALA A 197 23.66 23.12 -23.18
C ALA A 197 22.32 22.35 -23.26
N PRO A 198 21.44 22.66 -24.24
CA PRO A 198 20.14 22.00 -24.40
C PRO A 198 20.22 20.48 -24.59
N GLU A 199 21.35 19.96 -25.07
CA GLU A 199 21.63 18.53 -25.18
C GLU A 199 21.73 17.79 -23.83
N ARG A 200 21.71 18.52 -22.70
CA ARG A 200 21.55 17.95 -21.35
C ARG A 200 20.13 17.53 -21.01
N VAL A 201 19.11 17.93 -21.79
CA VAL A 201 17.70 17.63 -21.52
C VAL A 201 17.42 16.11 -21.37
N PRO A 202 17.89 15.22 -22.27
CA PRO A 202 17.70 13.77 -22.11
C PRO A 202 18.36 13.20 -20.86
N ALA A 203 19.55 13.70 -20.49
CA ALA A 203 20.24 13.30 -19.26
C ALA A 203 19.44 13.72 -18.01
N LEU A 204 18.90 14.94 -17.98
CA LEU A 204 18.02 15.38 -16.88
C LEU A 204 16.76 14.51 -16.79
N GLN A 205 16.10 14.22 -17.92
CA GLN A 205 14.92 13.36 -17.94
C GLN A 205 15.22 11.95 -17.39
N ALA A 206 16.34 11.36 -17.80
CA ALA A 206 16.77 10.07 -17.30
C ALA A 206 17.12 10.10 -15.80
N ALA A 207 17.86 11.12 -15.33
CA ALA A 207 18.15 11.32 -13.92
C ALA A 207 16.90 11.49 -13.06
N MET A 208 15.90 12.24 -13.54
CA MET A 208 14.61 12.39 -12.89
C MET A 208 13.80 11.08 -12.87
N ALA A 209 13.88 10.26 -13.91
CA ALA A 209 13.27 8.93 -13.92
C ALA A 209 13.93 7.99 -12.88
N VAL A 210 15.27 7.99 -12.76
CA VAL A 210 15.99 7.28 -11.67
C VAL A 210 15.51 7.78 -10.30
N LEU A 211 15.46 9.10 -10.10
CA LEU A 211 15.08 9.72 -8.83
C LEU A 211 13.64 9.37 -8.43
N ARG A 212 12.69 9.42 -9.37
CA ARG A 212 11.30 9.02 -9.15
C ARG A 212 11.19 7.55 -8.76
N SER A 213 11.90 6.65 -9.44
CA SER A 213 11.90 5.22 -9.12
C SER A 213 12.53 4.92 -7.75
N LEU A 214 13.64 5.59 -7.40
CA LEU A 214 14.29 5.43 -6.10
C LEU A 214 13.42 5.96 -4.94
N THR A 215 12.78 7.12 -5.13
CA THR A 215 11.88 7.69 -4.11
C THR A 215 10.61 6.85 -3.92
N ALA A 216 10.13 6.16 -4.97
CA ALA A 216 8.98 5.26 -4.90
C ALA A 216 9.24 4.01 -4.03
N VAL A 217 10.49 3.57 -3.88
CA VAL A 217 10.80 2.40 -3.07
C VAL A 217 10.75 2.75 -1.60
N ASP A 218 9.66 2.37 -0.94
CA ASP A 218 9.49 2.51 0.49
C ASP A 218 10.57 1.72 1.25
N THR A 219 11.64 2.43 1.59
CA THR A 219 12.79 2.01 2.36
C THR A 219 13.03 3.09 3.40
N GLY A 220 12.31 3.01 4.52
CA GLY A 220 12.35 4.04 5.57
C GLY A 220 13.76 4.38 6.07
N ALA A 221 14.75 3.49 5.91
CA ALA A 221 16.17 3.78 6.13
C ALA A 221 16.77 4.74 5.09
N VAL A 222 16.67 4.43 3.79
CA VAL A 222 17.18 5.28 2.71
C VAL A 222 16.47 6.62 2.72
N ARG A 223 15.13 6.63 2.80
CA ARG A 223 14.32 7.85 2.85
C ARG A 223 14.82 8.77 3.96
N ARG A 224 14.87 8.32 5.22
CA ARG A 224 15.30 9.14 6.37
C ARG A 224 16.70 9.75 6.23
N ARG A 225 17.65 9.08 5.55
CA ARG A 225 19.04 9.56 5.44
C ARG A 225 19.26 10.53 4.28
N VAL A 226 18.62 10.31 3.13
CA VAL A 226 18.59 11.26 2.00
C VAL A 226 18.06 12.63 2.44
N LEU A 227 17.17 12.63 3.42
CA LEU A 227 16.51 13.83 3.96
C LEU A 227 17.30 14.55 5.04
N ALA A 228 18.30 13.89 5.65
CA ALA A 228 19.03 14.40 6.80
C ALA A 228 20.49 14.80 6.49
N GLY A 229 20.98 14.52 5.27
CA GLY A 229 22.42 14.45 4.98
C GLY A 229 23.05 15.60 4.17
N SER A 230 22.45 16.79 4.11
CA SER A 230 23.05 17.96 3.42
C SER A 230 22.79 19.26 4.17
N GLU A 231 23.84 20.07 4.35
CA GLU A 231 23.77 21.43 4.91
C GLU A 231 23.42 22.49 3.84
N GLU A 232 23.67 22.24 2.55
CA GLU A 232 23.61 23.24 1.46
C GLU A 232 22.37 23.12 0.54
N VAL A 233 21.21 22.82 1.14
CA VAL A 233 19.88 22.56 0.56
C VAL A 233 19.53 21.07 0.43
N PRO A 234 18.47 20.59 1.13
CA PRO A 234 17.99 19.22 1.01
C PRO A 234 17.20 19.02 -0.28
N LEU A 235 17.14 17.77 -0.77
CA LEU A 235 16.47 17.42 -2.03
C LEU A 235 15.03 17.97 -2.21
N PRO A 236 14.14 18.04 -1.20
CA PRO A 236 12.84 18.68 -1.36
C PRO A 236 12.94 20.15 -1.78
N GLY A 237 13.98 20.88 -1.33
CA GLY A 237 14.24 22.26 -1.73
C GLY A 237 14.63 22.39 -3.20
N LEU A 238 15.45 21.48 -3.73
CA LEU A 238 15.76 21.42 -5.16
C LEU A 238 14.50 21.13 -5.99
N LEU A 239 13.69 20.14 -5.59
CA LEU A 239 12.45 19.81 -6.31
C LEU A 239 11.43 20.96 -6.25
N LEU A 240 11.34 21.69 -5.13
CA LEU A 240 10.52 22.90 -5.03
C LEU A 240 11.06 24.03 -5.92
N ALA A 241 12.38 24.26 -5.94
CA ALA A 241 13.02 25.25 -6.80
C ALA A 241 12.74 24.96 -8.30
N MET A 242 12.81 23.68 -8.69
CA MET A 242 12.46 23.21 -10.04
C MET A 242 10.99 23.51 -10.40
N LEU A 243 10.04 23.36 -9.46
CA LEU A 243 8.62 23.72 -9.68
C LEU A 243 8.37 25.23 -9.69
N ILE A 244 9.11 26.01 -8.91
CA ILE A 244 9.02 27.47 -8.86
C ILE A 244 9.54 28.08 -10.16
N ALA A 245 10.68 27.60 -10.66
CA ALA A 245 11.31 28.07 -11.89
C ALA A 245 10.34 27.99 -13.08
N VAL A 246 9.70 26.83 -13.29
CA VAL A 246 8.70 26.65 -14.36
C VAL A 246 7.34 27.33 -14.08
N GLY A 247 7.17 27.96 -12.92
CA GLY A 247 5.95 28.66 -12.50
C GLY A 247 4.70 27.76 -12.37
N PRO A 248 3.51 28.35 -12.19
CA PRO A 248 2.24 27.62 -12.26
C PRO A 248 1.90 27.19 -13.70
N ILE A 249 0.97 26.25 -13.85
CA ILE A 249 0.46 25.83 -15.17
C ILE A 249 -0.42 26.96 -15.77
N ASP A 250 0.01 27.56 -16.89
CA ASP A 250 -0.77 28.56 -17.62
C ASP A 250 -1.57 27.91 -18.76
N ARG A 251 -2.89 27.76 -18.55
CA ARG A 251 -3.83 27.20 -19.55
C ARG A 251 -4.00 28.06 -20.80
N ARG A 252 -3.55 29.32 -20.81
CA ARG A 252 -3.70 30.23 -21.96
C ARG A 252 -2.58 30.07 -22.98
N ARG A 253 -1.50 29.34 -22.64
CA ARG A 253 -0.45 28.97 -23.59
C ARG A 253 -0.73 27.56 -24.14
N PRO A 254 -0.87 27.37 -25.46
CA PRO A 254 -0.95 26.04 -26.06
C PRO A 254 0.26 25.19 -25.66
N ALA A 255 0.05 23.89 -25.45
CA ALA A 255 1.12 22.98 -25.13
C ALA A 255 2.11 22.84 -26.30
N LEU A 256 3.30 23.43 -26.13
CA LEU A 256 4.52 23.18 -26.91
C LEU A 256 4.36 23.21 -28.44
N SER A 257 4.14 24.41 -29.00
CA SER A 257 4.76 24.70 -30.31
C SER A 257 6.28 24.82 -30.10
N CYS A 258 7.07 23.95 -30.74
CA CYS A 258 8.53 23.93 -30.57
C CYS A 258 9.27 25.14 -31.18
N GLU A 259 8.56 26.09 -31.80
CA GLU A 259 9.18 27.32 -32.30
C GLU A 259 9.57 28.26 -31.15
N PRO A 260 10.81 28.78 -31.13
CA PRO A 260 11.20 29.82 -30.19
C PRO A 260 10.45 31.12 -30.55
N PRO A 261 9.68 31.72 -29.62
CA PRO A 261 8.95 32.95 -29.92
C PRO A 261 9.94 34.09 -30.12
N GLN A 262 10.07 34.54 -31.37
CA GLN A 262 10.82 35.76 -31.69
C GLN A 262 10.08 36.98 -31.12
N ALA A 263 10.83 37.87 -30.45
CA ALA A 263 10.41 39.20 -29.98
C ALA A 263 9.33 39.29 -28.85
N ALA A 264 9.58 38.66 -27.70
CA ALA A 264 8.86 38.98 -26.44
C ALA A 264 9.80 38.97 -25.21
N ALA A 265 10.81 39.85 -25.19
CA ALA A 265 11.88 39.86 -24.17
C ALA A 265 11.53 40.62 -22.87
N ASP A 266 10.56 41.53 -22.87
CA ASP A 266 10.37 42.52 -21.78
C ASP A 266 9.38 42.11 -20.67
N GLN A 267 8.87 40.88 -20.66
CA GLN A 267 8.07 40.36 -19.53
C GLN A 267 8.92 39.50 -18.59
N SER A 268 9.84 40.16 -17.88
CA SER A 268 10.42 39.63 -16.64
C SER A 268 9.27 39.19 -15.72
N CYS A 269 9.18 37.89 -15.45
CA CYS A 269 8.22 37.39 -14.49
C CYS A 269 8.74 37.71 -13.08
N ASP A 270 8.03 38.58 -12.36
CA ASP A 270 8.24 38.80 -10.93
C ASP A 270 7.90 37.50 -10.16
N LEU A 271 8.92 36.65 -10.00
CA LEU A 271 8.89 35.43 -9.21
C LEU A 271 8.78 35.75 -7.70
N GLY A 272 9.30 36.90 -7.26
CA GLY A 272 9.29 37.32 -5.86
C GLY A 272 7.88 37.56 -5.32
N GLY A 273 7.00 38.17 -6.12
CA GLY A 273 5.60 38.37 -5.75
C GLY A 273 4.73 37.10 -5.80
N ARG A 274 5.08 36.08 -6.59
CA ARG A 274 4.20 34.92 -6.87
C ARG A 274 4.20 33.84 -5.79
N PHE A 275 5.30 33.70 -5.04
CA PHE A 275 5.48 32.69 -4.00
C PHE A 275 5.96 33.30 -2.67
N ALA A 276 5.32 34.39 -2.25
CA ALA A 276 5.59 35.02 -0.96
C ALA A 276 5.49 34.00 0.18
N GLY A 277 6.58 33.82 0.92
CA GLY A 277 6.71 32.83 2.01
C GLY A 277 7.52 31.57 1.67
N VAL A 278 8.03 31.41 0.44
CA VAL A 278 9.07 30.41 0.14
C VAL A 278 10.42 30.82 0.74
N HIS A 279 11.21 29.83 1.18
CA HIS A 279 12.55 30.07 1.73
C HIS A 279 13.48 30.75 0.71
N ALA A 280 14.25 31.77 1.14
CA ALA A 280 15.04 32.61 0.24
C ALA A 280 16.04 31.81 -0.62
N GLU A 281 16.64 30.75 -0.07
CA GLU A 281 17.56 29.86 -0.79
C GLU A 281 16.87 29.07 -1.92
N VAL A 282 15.63 28.63 -1.70
CA VAL A 282 14.84 27.90 -2.71
C VAL A 282 14.44 28.86 -3.84
N ALA A 283 14.13 30.12 -3.51
CA ALA A 283 13.87 31.15 -4.51
C ALA A 283 15.14 31.52 -5.30
N ALA A 284 16.30 31.65 -4.64
CA ALA A 284 17.59 31.90 -5.28
C ALA A 284 18.00 30.75 -6.21
N MET A 285 17.79 29.49 -5.79
CA MET A 285 18.01 28.31 -6.62
C MET A 285 17.02 28.25 -7.79
N ALA A 286 15.76 28.63 -7.61
CA ALA A 286 14.80 28.68 -8.71
C ALA A 286 15.22 29.68 -9.82
N ALA A 287 15.92 30.75 -9.46
CA ALA A 287 16.42 31.74 -10.41
C ALA A 287 17.60 31.26 -11.28
N SER A 288 18.28 30.16 -10.91
CA SER A 288 19.32 29.53 -11.75
C SER A 288 18.81 28.35 -12.59
N LEU A 289 17.51 28.06 -12.55
CA LEU A 289 16.87 26.93 -13.21
C LEU A 289 16.01 27.40 -14.40
N PRO A 290 15.74 26.54 -15.40
CA PRO A 290 15.02 26.94 -16.61
C PRO A 290 13.56 27.30 -16.35
N GLU A 291 13.15 28.49 -16.81
CA GLU A 291 11.76 29.00 -16.68
C GLU A 291 10.71 28.18 -17.47
N ARG A 292 11.15 27.28 -18.36
CA ARG A 292 10.28 26.43 -19.18
C ARG A 292 10.55 24.96 -18.85
N PRO A 293 9.52 24.10 -18.78
CA PRO A 293 9.71 22.66 -18.62
C PRO A 293 10.63 22.12 -19.72
N PRO A 294 11.80 21.55 -19.38
CA PRO A 294 12.80 21.14 -20.38
C PRO A 294 12.35 19.98 -21.26
N TYR A 295 11.42 19.14 -20.77
CA TYR A 295 10.88 18.01 -21.53
C TYR A 295 9.42 17.71 -21.14
N VAL A 296 8.73 16.93 -21.99
CA VAL A 296 7.34 16.50 -21.75
C VAL A 296 7.28 15.54 -20.56
N GLY A 297 6.53 15.92 -19.53
CA GLY A 297 6.43 15.15 -18.28
C GLY A 297 7.31 15.64 -17.13
N TYR A 298 8.16 16.67 -17.34
CA TYR A 298 9.03 17.23 -16.30
C TYR A 298 8.30 17.55 -14.99
N ARG A 299 7.16 18.26 -15.05
CA ARG A 299 6.34 18.55 -13.86
C ARG A 299 5.87 17.27 -13.18
N THR A 300 5.44 16.28 -13.95
CA THR A 300 4.97 14.98 -13.46
C THR A 300 6.09 14.22 -12.75
N ASP A 301 7.32 14.22 -13.29
CA ASP A 301 8.46 13.58 -12.64
C ASP A 301 8.85 14.27 -11.32
N VAL A 302 8.92 15.61 -11.32
CA VAL A 302 9.28 16.40 -10.12
C VAL A 302 8.21 16.26 -9.04
N VAL A 303 6.91 16.35 -9.40
CA VAL A 303 5.80 16.13 -8.47
C VAL A 303 5.76 14.68 -7.98
N ALA A 304 5.95 13.67 -8.84
CA ALA A 304 5.96 12.27 -8.42
C ALA A 304 7.15 11.95 -7.48
N ALA A 305 8.35 12.47 -7.76
CA ALA A 305 9.49 12.34 -6.85
C ALA A 305 9.21 13.00 -5.49
N LEU A 306 8.66 14.21 -5.48
CA LEU A 306 8.31 14.92 -4.25
C LEU A 306 7.16 14.23 -3.47
N ALA A 307 6.16 13.70 -4.17
CA ALA A 307 5.07 12.89 -3.61
C ALA A 307 5.60 11.64 -2.90
N ASN A 308 6.47 10.91 -3.60
CA ASN A 308 7.13 9.71 -3.12
C ASN A 308 8.06 10.00 -1.93
N MET A 309 8.61 11.22 -1.82
CA MET A 309 9.34 11.64 -0.64
C MET A 309 8.41 12.01 0.53
N LEU A 310 7.28 12.67 0.27
CA LEU A 310 6.31 13.10 1.29
C LEU A 310 5.55 11.93 1.94
N HIS A 311 5.25 10.87 1.19
CA HIS A 311 4.53 9.70 1.68
C HIS A 311 5.21 9.08 2.91
N ALA A 312 4.46 8.83 3.99
CA ALA A 312 4.93 8.22 5.24
C ALA A 312 6.22 8.82 5.85
N ALA A 313 6.48 10.12 5.64
CA ALA A 313 7.76 10.75 6.03
C ALA A 313 7.59 12.14 6.67
N PRO A 314 7.24 12.22 7.97
CA PRO A 314 6.92 13.48 8.65
C PRO A 314 8.04 14.54 8.59
N SER A 315 9.32 14.13 8.56
CA SER A 315 10.44 15.07 8.41
C SER A 315 10.46 15.77 7.03
N VAL A 316 10.02 15.10 5.95
CA VAL A 316 9.86 15.72 4.62
C VAL A 316 8.68 16.68 4.63
N GLN A 317 7.57 16.24 5.21
CA GLN A 317 6.34 17.02 5.29
C GLN A 317 6.60 18.33 6.03
N GLN A 318 7.31 18.26 7.15
CA GLN A 318 7.75 19.42 7.93
C GLN A 318 8.76 20.29 7.16
N ALA A 319 9.75 19.70 6.48
CA ALA A 319 10.70 20.47 5.68
C ALA A 319 10.02 21.19 4.50
N VAL A 320 9.16 20.51 3.75
CA VAL A 320 8.37 21.10 2.64
C VAL A 320 7.42 22.19 3.15
N LEU A 321 6.84 22.03 4.35
CA LEU A 321 6.04 23.07 5.00
C LEU A 321 6.89 24.30 5.35
N GLN A 322 8.06 24.10 5.97
CA GLN A 322 9.00 25.17 6.35
C GLN A 322 9.58 25.92 5.13
N LEU A 323 9.78 25.23 4.02
CA LEU A 323 10.27 25.82 2.76
C LEU A 323 9.17 26.58 1.98
N GLY A 324 7.94 26.67 2.49
CA GLY A 324 6.81 27.30 1.78
C GLY A 324 6.32 26.46 0.59
N GLY A 325 6.60 25.16 0.57
CA GLY A 325 6.34 24.27 -0.55
C GLY A 325 4.88 23.85 -0.75
N VAL A 326 3.99 24.06 0.24
CA VAL A 326 2.57 23.71 0.11
C VAL A 326 1.85 24.59 -0.93
N PRO A 327 1.94 25.94 -0.91
CA PRO A 327 1.49 26.78 -2.03
C PRO A 327 2.09 26.41 -3.38
N VAL A 328 3.38 26.04 -3.43
CA VAL A 328 4.06 25.61 -4.66
C VAL A 328 3.41 24.34 -5.21
N LEU A 329 3.27 23.28 -4.41
CA LEU A 329 2.58 22.04 -4.79
C LEU A 329 1.13 22.31 -5.23
N LEU A 330 0.40 23.13 -4.49
CA LEU A 330 -0.97 23.51 -4.85
C LEU A 330 -1.06 24.31 -6.17
N SER A 331 -0.03 25.08 -6.54
CA SER A 331 0.02 25.77 -7.84
C SER A 331 0.22 24.80 -9.02
N GLN A 332 0.72 23.59 -8.76
CA GLN A 332 0.81 22.49 -9.73
C GLN A 332 -0.49 21.66 -9.80
N CYS A 333 -1.45 21.87 -8.89
CA CYS A 333 -2.76 21.21 -8.90
C CYS A 333 -3.67 21.76 -10.02
N GLN A 334 -3.48 21.31 -11.25
CA GLN A 334 -4.47 21.51 -12.31
C GLN A 334 -4.79 20.19 -13.01
N VAL A 335 -6.08 19.97 -13.27
CA VAL A 335 -6.55 18.82 -14.05
C VAL A 335 -6.21 19.07 -15.52
N ASP A 336 -5.36 18.21 -16.07
CA ASP A 336 -5.05 18.02 -17.49
C ASP A 336 -4.88 16.50 -17.73
N ASP A 337 -4.95 16.06 -18.99
CA ASP A 337 -5.03 14.62 -19.34
C ASP A 337 -3.73 13.83 -19.06
N ARG A 338 -2.65 14.50 -18.62
CA ARG A 338 -1.38 13.92 -18.16
C ARG A 338 -0.97 14.45 -16.77
N SER A 339 -1.91 15.08 -16.06
CA SER A 339 -1.66 15.76 -14.81
C SER A 339 -1.17 14.79 -13.74
N PRO A 340 -0.22 15.17 -12.88
CA PRO A 340 0.20 14.35 -11.74
C PRO A 340 -0.86 14.26 -10.64
N TRP A 341 -2.16 14.38 -10.95
CA TRP A 341 -3.24 14.48 -9.97
C TRP A 341 -3.24 13.33 -8.97
N ASP A 342 -2.98 12.09 -9.38
CA ASP A 342 -2.93 10.94 -8.46
C ASP A 342 -1.75 11.04 -7.49
N TRP A 343 -0.55 11.40 -7.99
CA TRP A 343 0.64 11.66 -7.18
C TRP A 343 0.46 12.85 -6.23
N LEU A 344 -0.28 13.86 -6.68
CA LEU A 344 -0.49 15.12 -5.98
C LEU A 344 -1.61 15.00 -4.94
N ALA A 345 -2.66 14.22 -5.22
CA ALA A 345 -3.62 13.76 -4.25
C ALA A 345 -2.94 12.90 -3.17
N GLY A 346 -2.06 11.98 -3.57
CA GLY A 346 -1.19 11.22 -2.64
C GLY A 346 -0.25 12.10 -1.82
N SER A 347 0.32 13.17 -2.41
CA SER A 347 1.13 14.17 -1.69
C SER A 347 0.33 14.93 -0.65
N MET A 348 -0.87 15.38 -1.04
CA MET A 348 -1.78 16.14 -0.17
C MET A 348 -2.41 15.25 0.90
N GLU A 349 -2.61 13.95 0.63
CA GLU A 349 -3.01 12.97 1.64
C GLU A 349 -1.86 12.63 2.58
N ALA A 350 -0.63 12.49 2.09
CA ALA A 350 0.56 12.32 2.92
C ALA A 350 0.78 13.52 3.86
N LEU A 351 0.68 14.75 3.36
CA LEU A 351 0.68 15.98 4.16
C LEU A 351 -0.52 16.09 5.13
N ARG A 352 -1.56 15.25 4.95
CA ARG A 352 -2.69 15.08 5.87
C ARG A 352 -2.56 13.84 6.75
N GLU A 353 -1.50 13.03 6.62
CA GLU A 353 -1.35 11.78 7.39
C GLU A 353 -1.15 12.06 8.88
N ASP A 354 -0.58 13.20 9.25
CA ASP A 354 -0.58 13.69 10.64
C ASP A 354 -2.02 13.94 11.17
N ASN A 355 -2.97 14.32 10.31
CA ASN A 355 -4.40 14.33 10.68
C ASN A 355 -4.98 12.91 10.73
N ARG A 356 -4.43 11.93 10.02
CA ARG A 356 -4.84 10.52 10.13
C ARG A 356 -4.35 9.93 11.45
N LYS A 357 -3.09 10.16 11.84
CA LYS A 357 -2.57 9.82 13.17
C LYS A 357 -3.42 10.45 14.29
N LEU A 358 -3.74 11.74 14.20
CA LEU A 358 -4.67 12.39 15.14
C LEU A 358 -6.06 11.76 15.15
N ARG A 359 -6.57 11.24 14.02
CA ARG A 359 -7.85 10.50 13.95
C ARG A 359 -7.75 9.11 14.57
N ASP A 360 -6.64 8.42 14.44
CA ASP A 360 -6.44 7.09 15.01
C ASP A 360 -6.11 7.16 16.52
N ASP A 361 -5.40 8.20 16.98
CA ASP A 361 -5.31 8.54 18.41
C ASP A 361 -6.70 8.86 18.99
N ASN A 362 -7.53 9.61 18.25
CA ASN A 362 -8.95 9.83 18.61
C ASN A 362 -9.80 8.56 18.56
N ARG A 363 -9.49 7.60 17.68
CA ARG A 363 -10.16 6.30 17.62
C ARG A 363 -9.82 5.49 18.86
N LYS A 364 -8.53 5.37 19.18
CA LYS A 364 -8.04 4.72 20.40
C LYS A 364 -8.66 5.31 21.66
N LEU A 365 -8.72 6.64 21.79
CA LEU A 365 -9.39 7.30 22.92
C LEU A 365 -10.90 6.97 23.02
N ARG A 366 -11.58 6.71 21.89
CA ARG A 366 -12.99 6.27 21.88
C ARG A 366 -13.14 4.81 22.27
N ASP A 367 -12.22 3.96 21.83
CA ASP A 367 -12.20 2.53 22.17
C ASP A 367 -11.85 2.35 23.67
N ASP A 368 -10.88 3.12 24.18
CA ASP A 368 -10.53 3.20 25.62
C ASP A 368 -11.74 3.69 26.46
N ASN A 369 -12.49 4.71 26.00
CA ASN A 369 -13.71 5.18 26.67
C ASN A 369 -14.85 4.15 26.61
N ARG A 370 -14.95 3.36 25.53
CA ARG A 370 -15.91 2.24 25.47
C ARG A 370 -15.56 1.17 26.50
N ASN A 371 -14.30 0.74 26.55
CA ASN A 371 -13.84 -0.25 27.53
C ASN A 371 -14.12 0.20 28.98
N VAL A 372 -13.88 1.47 29.32
CA VAL A 372 -14.22 2.03 30.65
C VAL A 372 -15.74 2.07 30.89
N THR A 373 -16.55 2.28 29.84
CA THR A 373 -18.02 2.23 29.95
C THR A 373 -18.51 0.80 30.21
N ASP A 374 -17.90 -0.19 29.56
CA ASP A 374 -18.22 -1.60 29.73
C ASP A 374 -17.79 -2.09 31.13
N GLU A 375 -16.57 -1.74 31.59
CA GLU A 375 -16.11 -1.95 32.98
C GLU A 375 -17.08 -1.36 34.02
N LEU A 376 -17.65 -0.17 33.76
CA LEU A 376 -18.64 0.47 34.63
C LEU A 376 -20.00 -0.24 34.64
N CYS A 377 -20.40 -0.87 33.54
CA CYS A 377 -21.61 -1.70 33.49
C CYS A 377 -21.43 -2.96 34.34
N GLU A 378 -20.34 -3.71 34.14
CA GLU A 378 -20.02 -4.91 34.91
C GLU A 378 -19.97 -4.63 36.42
N LEU A 379 -19.27 -3.57 36.84
CA LEU A 379 -19.19 -3.17 38.25
C LEU A 379 -20.54 -2.78 38.86
N ARG A 380 -21.44 -2.19 38.07
CA ARG A 380 -22.80 -1.84 38.52
C ARG A 380 -23.68 -3.08 38.67
N GLU A 381 -23.50 -4.09 37.83
CA GLU A 381 -24.16 -5.39 37.97
C GLU A 381 -23.65 -6.15 39.21
N GLU A 382 -22.32 -6.23 39.41
CA GLU A 382 -21.71 -6.80 40.63
C GLU A 382 -22.25 -6.12 41.91
N PHE A 383 -22.30 -4.78 41.92
CA PHE A 383 -22.85 -4.02 43.04
C PHE A 383 -24.34 -4.28 43.26
N GLY A 384 -25.11 -4.46 42.18
CA GLY A 384 -26.52 -4.85 42.23
C GLY A 384 -26.73 -6.20 42.91
N VAL A 385 -25.92 -7.20 42.56
CA VAL A 385 -25.95 -8.55 43.18
C VAL A 385 -25.60 -8.47 44.66
N LEU A 386 -24.48 -7.84 45.02
CA LEU A 386 -24.05 -7.69 46.43
C LEU A 386 -25.09 -6.97 47.30
N LYS A 387 -25.77 -5.97 46.74
CA LYS A 387 -26.87 -5.26 47.40
C LYS A 387 -28.10 -6.15 47.61
N GLY A 388 -28.37 -7.06 46.68
CA GLY A 388 -29.39 -8.12 46.79
C GLY A 388 -29.07 -9.13 47.89
N GLU A 389 -27.83 -9.63 47.94
CA GLU A 389 -27.34 -10.54 48.99
C GLU A 389 -27.45 -9.90 50.38
N LEU A 390 -26.98 -8.66 50.54
CA LEU A 390 -27.06 -7.92 51.79
C LEU A 390 -28.51 -7.71 52.25
N ALA A 391 -29.44 -7.49 51.32
CA ALA A 391 -30.87 -7.40 51.61
C ALA A 391 -31.46 -8.76 52.05
N ALA A 392 -31.04 -9.86 51.44
CA ALA A 392 -31.45 -11.21 51.83
C ALA A 392 -30.98 -11.57 53.25
N VAL A 393 -29.72 -11.31 53.59
CA VAL A 393 -29.17 -11.52 54.95
C VAL A 393 -29.93 -10.69 56.00
N ARG A 394 -30.23 -9.42 55.71
CA ARG A 394 -31.03 -8.53 56.57
C ARG A 394 -32.50 -8.97 56.71
N LYS A 395 -33.05 -9.71 55.74
CA LYS A 395 -34.41 -10.28 55.81
C LYS A 395 -34.42 -11.56 56.64
N ALA A 396 -33.39 -12.41 56.50
CA ALA A 396 -33.23 -13.63 57.27
C ALA A 396 -33.08 -13.34 58.78
N SER A 397 -32.27 -12.34 59.15
CA SER A 397 -32.07 -11.98 60.57
C SER A 397 -33.32 -11.43 61.26
N LYS A 398 -34.22 -10.75 60.53
CA LYS A 398 -35.50 -10.27 61.06
C LYS A 398 -36.58 -11.36 61.20
N GLY A 399 -36.45 -12.49 60.50
CA GLY A 399 -37.49 -13.51 60.41
C GLY A 399 -37.61 -14.46 61.62
N ARG A 400 -36.61 -14.52 62.50
CA ARG A 400 -36.51 -15.52 63.58
C ARG A 400 -36.86 -15.02 64.99
N ALA A 401 -37.37 -13.80 65.13
CA ALA A 401 -37.69 -13.20 66.43
C ALA A 401 -39.05 -13.63 67.04
N ALA A 402 -39.69 -14.70 66.53
CA ALA A 402 -41.00 -15.17 67.00
C ALA A 402 -41.10 -16.71 66.95
N GLY A 403 -40.80 -17.36 68.07
CA GLY A 403 -40.92 -18.81 68.26
C GLY A 403 -40.91 -19.16 69.76
N GLY A 404 -41.80 -20.07 70.19
CA GLY A 404 -42.13 -20.29 71.60
C GLY A 404 -41.04 -20.96 72.45
N GLN A 405 -41.15 -20.77 73.77
CA GLN A 405 -40.25 -21.37 74.77
C GLN A 405 -40.58 -22.85 75.03
N ALA A 406 -39.66 -23.77 74.73
CA ALA A 406 -39.49 -25.07 75.43
C ALA A 406 -38.23 -25.89 75.04
N GLU A 407 -37.16 -25.30 74.50
CA GLU A 407 -35.91 -26.04 74.18
C GLU A 407 -34.64 -25.15 74.34
N ALA A 408 -34.66 -24.32 75.38
CA ALA A 408 -34.03 -23.00 75.36
C ALA A 408 -32.49 -22.92 75.44
N ALA A 409 -31.77 -23.98 75.83
CA ALA A 409 -30.32 -23.90 76.04
C ALA A 409 -29.51 -24.24 74.77
N GLN A 410 -29.80 -25.38 74.14
CA GLN A 410 -29.08 -25.83 72.95
C GLN A 410 -29.48 -25.02 71.71
N ALA A 411 -30.75 -24.66 71.59
CA ALA A 411 -31.23 -23.74 70.56
C ALA A 411 -30.63 -22.33 70.70
N ALA A 412 -30.36 -21.83 71.92
CA ALA A 412 -29.72 -20.53 72.11
C ALA A 412 -28.25 -20.52 71.70
N ALA A 413 -27.50 -21.58 72.01
CA ALA A 413 -26.10 -21.71 71.56
C ALA A 413 -26.01 -21.80 70.03
N GLN A 414 -26.87 -22.58 69.39
CA GLN A 414 -26.92 -22.68 67.93
C GLN A 414 -27.40 -21.38 67.28
N ALA A 415 -28.42 -20.72 67.83
CA ALA A 415 -28.87 -19.41 67.34
C ALA A 415 -27.79 -18.32 67.48
N ALA A 416 -26.97 -18.36 68.54
CA ALA A 416 -25.85 -17.45 68.71
C ALA A 416 -24.74 -17.70 67.66
N ALA A 417 -24.40 -18.96 67.39
CA ALA A 417 -23.44 -19.32 66.35
C ALA A 417 -23.93 -18.94 64.94
N GLU A 418 -25.20 -19.20 64.63
CA GLU A 418 -25.83 -18.81 63.36
C GLU A 418 -25.94 -17.28 63.21
N ALA A 419 -26.21 -16.55 64.31
CA ALA A 419 -26.19 -15.08 64.31
C ALA A 419 -24.79 -14.50 64.12
N GLN A 420 -23.76 -15.12 64.71
CA GLN A 420 -22.37 -14.73 64.52
C GLN A 420 -21.89 -14.99 63.08
N ALA A 421 -22.26 -16.14 62.50
CA ALA A 421 -22.00 -16.46 61.10
C ALA A 421 -22.71 -15.48 60.14
N ALA A 422 -23.98 -15.14 60.42
CA ALA A 422 -24.72 -14.14 59.64
C ALA A 422 -24.12 -12.73 59.77
N ALA A 423 -23.60 -12.36 60.93
CA ALA A 423 -22.90 -11.08 61.14
C ALA A 423 -21.56 -11.04 60.39
N GLN A 424 -20.79 -12.13 60.40
CA GLN A 424 -19.55 -12.25 59.61
C GLN A 424 -19.82 -12.20 58.10
N ALA A 425 -20.86 -12.90 57.61
CA ALA A 425 -21.28 -12.85 56.22
C ALA A 425 -21.73 -11.43 55.80
N ALA A 426 -22.49 -10.74 56.65
CA ALA A 426 -22.88 -9.35 56.42
C ALA A 426 -21.68 -8.39 56.38
N ALA A 427 -20.71 -8.55 57.28
CA ALA A 427 -19.48 -7.76 57.29
C ALA A 427 -18.62 -8.02 56.04
N GLN A 428 -18.51 -9.28 55.60
CA GLN A 428 -17.78 -9.64 54.38
C GLN A 428 -18.46 -9.10 53.12
N ALA A 429 -19.80 -9.17 53.03
CA ALA A 429 -20.56 -8.57 51.94
C ALA A 429 -20.42 -7.04 51.90
N GLN A 430 -20.42 -6.38 53.07
CA GLN A 430 -20.22 -4.93 53.18
C GLN A 430 -18.79 -4.52 52.79
N ALA A 431 -17.77 -5.30 53.13
CA ALA A 431 -16.39 -5.07 52.69
C ALA A 431 -16.20 -5.27 51.17
N LYS A 432 -16.87 -6.28 50.58
CA LYS A 432 -16.91 -6.46 49.12
C LYS A 432 -17.59 -5.27 48.44
N ALA A 433 -18.74 -4.83 48.93
CA ALA A 433 -19.47 -3.70 48.38
C ALA A 433 -18.64 -2.40 48.39
N ALA A 434 -17.93 -2.12 49.48
CA ALA A 434 -17.03 -0.96 49.57
C ALA A 434 -15.86 -1.03 48.56
N THR A 435 -15.29 -2.23 48.33
CA THR A 435 -14.25 -2.44 47.31
C THR A 435 -14.80 -2.20 45.89
N VAL A 436 -16.02 -2.64 45.59
CA VAL A 436 -16.68 -2.39 44.29
C VAL A 436 -17.01 -0.90 44.11
N GLU A 437 -17.53 -0.23 45.14
CA GLU A 437 -17.82 1.21 45.14
C GLU A 437 -16.56 2.07 44.91
N ALA A 438 -15.41 1.67 45.48
CA ALA A 438 -14.12 2.30 45.21
C ALA A 438 -13.66 2.09 43.75
N ARG A 439 -13.86 0.88 43.17
CA ARG A 439 -13.56 0.60 41.75
C ARG A 439 -14.45 1.42 40.81
N VAL A 440 -15.75 1.51 41.08
CA VAL A 440 -16.69 2.37 40.31
C VAL A 440 -16.22 3.82 40.33
N THR A 441 -15.91 4.36 41.51
CA THR A 441 -15.44 5.75 41.67
C THR A 441 -14.16 6.01 40.86
N ALA A 442 -13.21 5.07 40.86
CA ALA A 442 -11.97 5.18 40.08
C ALA A 442 -12.22 5.13 38.56
N CYS A 443 -13.14 4.28 38.09
CA CYS A 443 -13.52 4.22 36.68
C CYS A 443 -14.27 5.48 36.22
N GLU A 444 -15.17 6.05 37.05
CA GLU A 444 -15.86 7.32 36.74
C GLU A 444 -14.86 8.50 36.65
N GLN A 445 -13.87 8.58 37.55
CA GLN A 445 -12.78 9.57 37.46
C GLN A 445 -11.91 9.40 36.20
N ARG A 446 -11.61 8.15 35.81
CA ARG A 446 -10.87 7.85 34.58
C ARG A 446 -11.66 8.25 33.33
N GLN A 447 -12.97 8.02 33.33
CA GLN A 447 -13.87 8.42 32.24
C GLN A 447 -13.93 9.95 32.09
N GLU A 448 -14.05 10.69 33.19
CA GLU A 448 -14.08 12.16 33.17
C GLU A 448 -12.75 12.74 32.65
N SER A 449 -11.61 12.17 33.06
CA SER A 449 -10.28 12.54 32.55
C SER A 449 -10.15 12.32 31.04
N LEU A 450 -10.56 11.16 30.53
CA LEU A 450 -10.56 10.87 29.09
C LEU A 450 -11.48 11.82 28.30
N HIS A 451 -12.65 12.14 28.83
CA HIS A 451 -13.56 13.13 28.24
C HIS A 451 -12.96 14.53 28.19
N GLN A 452 -12.25 14.96 29.24
CA GLN A 452 -11.62 16.28 29.27
C GLN A 452 -10.46 16.36 28.26
N VAL A 453 -9.59 15.33 28.17
CA VAL A 453 -8.51 15.25 27.17
C VAL A 453 -9.07 15.29 25.73
N ALA A 454 -10.13 14.52 25.45
CA ALA A 454 -10.76 14.52 24.12
C ALA A 454 -11.39 15.88 23.76
N LYS A 455 -12.00 16.56 24.73
CA LYS A 455 -12.58 17.90 24.58
C LYS A 455 -11.50 18.95 24.30
N ASP A 456 -10.39 18.92 25.03
CA ASP A 456 -9.28 19.86 24.85
C ASP A 456 -8.57 19.65 23.51
N GLY A 457 -8.32 18.39 23.12
CA GLY A 457 -7.76 18.05 21.80
C GLY A 457 -8.66 18.49 20.63
N ALA A 458 -9.98 18.33 20.77
CA ALA A 458 -10.95 18.82 19.78
C ALA A 458 -10.95 20.36 19.69
N GLN A 459 -10.87 21.05 20.83
CA GLN A 459 -10.81 22.52 20.89
C GLN A 459 -9.52 23.06 20.27
N GLN A 460 -8.36 22.47 20.59
CA GLN A 460 -7.06 22.85 20.02
C GLN A 460 -7.00 22.61 18.51
N THR A 461 -7.56 21.48 18.04
CA THR A 461 -7.65 21.18 16.60
C THR A 461 -8.52 22.20 15.87
N LYS A 462 -9.69 22.53 16.44
CA LYS A 462 -10.58 23.57 15.91
C LYS A 462 -9.88 24.93 15.82
N GLN A 463 -9.16 25.32 16.87
CA GLN A 463 -8.40 26.58 16.90
C GLN A 463 -7.32 26.61 15.81
N ARG A 464 -6.52 25.54 15.64
CA ARG A 464 -5.48 25.49 14.58
C ARG A 464 -6.06 25.57 13.17
N VAL A 465 -7.16 24.86 12.89
CA VAL A 465 -7.84 24.93 11.59
C VAL A 465 -8.36 26.34 11.32
N GLU A 466 -8.88 27.01 12.34
CA GLU A 466 -9.35 28.38 12.27
C GLU A 466 -8.19 29.36 12.05
N GLU A 467 -7.07 29.25 12.77
CA GLU A 467 -5.86 30.09 12.59
C GLU A 467 -5.29 30.00 11.16
N VAL A 468 -5.15 28.78 10.62
CA VAL A 468 -4.68 28.57 9.23
C VAL A 468 -5.68 29.14 8.21
N ALA A 469 -6.98 28.97 8.45
CA ALA A 469 -8.01 29.55 7.59
C ALA A 469 -8.02 31.08 7.65
N GLN A 470 -7.75 31.68 8.81
CA GLN A 470 -7.65 33.13 8.98
C GLN A 470 -6.47 33.71 8.20
N GLU A 471 -5.28 33.13 8.32
CA GLU A 471 -4.10 33.67 7.63
C GLU A 471 -4.25 33.57 6.10
N GLY A 472 -4.72 32.42 5.58
CA GLY A 472 -4.99 32.24 4.15
C GLY A 472 -6.13 33.12 3.57
N LYS A 473 -6.93 33.75 4.43
CA LYS A 473 -8.03 34.67 4.06
C LYS A 473 -7.72 36.14 4.29
N LYS A 474 -6.65 36.44 5.04
CA LYS A 474 -6.28 37.79 5.52
C LYS A 474 -6.15 38.80 4.40
N ALA A 475 -5.55 38.40 3.27
CA ALA A 475 -5.37 39.19 2.06
C ALA A 475 -6.60 39.22 1.12
N ASN A 476 -7.63 38.39 1.36
CA ASN A 476 -8.78 38.29 0.45
C ASN A 476 -9.85 39.37 0.72
N ILE A 477 -10.58 39.73 -0.34
CA ILE A 477 -11.75 40.63 -0.31
C ILE A 477 -12.93 40.03 -1.07
N LEU A 478 -14.14 40.27 -0.56
CA LEU A 478 -15.39 39.99 -1.25
C LEU A 478 -16.02 41.28 -1.78
N LEU A 479 -16.31 41.32 -3.07
CA LEU A 479 -17.08 42.38 -3.74
C LEU A 479 -18.50 41.89 -4.03
N TYR A 480 -19.50 42.63 -3.54
CA TYR A 480 -20.92 42.37 -3.78
C TYR A 480 -21.49 43.45 -4.71
N GLY A 481 -22.42 43.08 -5.60
CA GLY A 481 -23.03 44.00 -6.57
C GLY A 481 -22.28 44.14 -7.90
N VAL A 482 -21.20 43.38 -8.07
CA VAL A 482 -20.45 43.30 -9.34
C VAL A 482 -21.24 42.48 -10.37
N GLN A 483 -21.58 43.06 -11.53
CA GLN A 483 -22.24 42.33 -12.64
C GLN A 483 -21.46 41.09 -13.06
N GLU A 484 -22.13 39.99 -13.41
CA GLU A 484 -21.49 38.66 -13.61
C GLU A 484 -20.41 38.64 -14.71
N ASP A 485 -20.61 39.44 -15.76
CA ASP A 485 -19.77 39.63 -16.95
C ASP A 485 -18.63 40.64 -16.77
N ALA A 486 -18.71 41.52 -15.76
CA ALA A 486 -17.74 42.58 -15.58
C ALA A 486 -16.35 42.07 -15.13
N SER A 487 -15.31 42.56 -15.81
CA SER A 487 -13.90 42.29 -15.53
C SER A 487 -13.47 42.87 -14.16
N PRO A 488 -12.83 42.09 -13.28
CA PRO A 488 -12.35 42.57 -11.98
C PRO A 488 -11.32 43.69 -12.07
N GLU A 489 -10.39 43.60 -13.02
CA GLU A 489 -9.38 44.64 -13.27
C GLU A 489 -10.05 45.96 -13.68
N ASP A 490 -11.02 45.91 -14.60
CA ASP A 490 -11.74 47.09 -15.06
C ASP A 490 -12.47 47.77 -13.90
N ILE A 491 -13.14 46.98 -13.04
CA ILE A 491 -13.86 47.49 -11.86
C ILE A 491 -12.94 48.23 -10.89
N LEU A 492 -11.75 47.66 -10.63
CA LEU A 492 -10.76 48.25 -9.73
C LEU A 492 -10.21 49.55 -10.33
N GLN A 493 -9.78 49.53 -11.58
CA GLN A 493 -9.29 50.71 -12.30
C GLN A 493 -10.36 51.82 -12.38
N GLN A 494 -11.60 51.44 -12.68
CA GLN A 494 -12.76 52.33 -12.74
C GLN A 494 -13.19 52.90 -11.37
N ALA A 495 -12.74 52.30 -10.26
CA ALA A 495 -12.88 52.83 -8.91
C ALA A 495 -11.67 53.68 -8.46
N GLY A 496 -10.67 53.87 -9.33
CA GLY A 496 -9.46 54.63 -9.07
C GLY A 496 -8.34 53.85 -8.38
N VAL A 497 -8.45 52.52 -8.27
CA VAL A 497 -7.37 51.67 -7.73
C VAL A 497 -6.17 51.71 -8.70
N PRO A 498 -4.93 51.92 -8.23
CA PRO A 498 -3.76 51.97 -9.10
C PRO A 498 -3.57 50.68 -9.93
N PRO A 499 -3.19 50.78 -11.22
CA PRO A 499 -2.98 49.60 -12.09
C PRO A 499 -1.89 48.61 -11.62
N SER A 500 -1.05 49.01 -10.67
CA SER A 500 -0.07 48.16 -9.98
C SER A 500 -0.72 47.18 -8.98
N VAL A 501 -1.91 47.49 -8.47
CA VAL A 501 -2.64 46.68 -7.49
C VAL A 501 -3.55 45.70 -8.23
N LYS A 502 -2.97 44.59 -8.69
CA LYS A 502 -3.71 43.52 -9.39
C LYS A 502 -4.07 42.38 -8.43
N PRO A 503 -5.28 41.79 -8.53
CA PRO A 503 -5.57 40.53 -7.86
C PRO A 503 -4.71 39.42 -8.49
N GLN A 504 -4.23 38.48 -7.67
CA GLN A 504 -3.49 37.31 -8.14
C GLN A 504 -4.43 36.34 -8.87
N ALA A 505 -5.67 36.23 -8.40
CA ALA A 505 -6.78 35.53 -9.05
C ALA A 505 -8.12 36.03 -8.48
N PHE A 506 -9.22 35.60 -9.10
CA PHE A 506 -10.57 35.92 -8.65
C PHE A 506 -11.54 34.77 -8.88
N GLN A 507 -12.62 34.72 -8.12
CA GLN A 507 -13.63 33.66 -8.20
C GLN A 507 -15.03 34.15 -7.83
N ARG A 508 -16.06 33.74 -8.57
CA ARG A 508 -17.47 33.96 -8.17
C ARG A 508 -17.88 32.91 -7.14
N ILE A 509 -18.36 33.35 -5.97
CA ILE A 509 -18.81 32.42 -4.92
C ILE A 509 -20.27 32.01 -5.15
N GLY A 510 -20.48 30.70 -5.28
CA GLY A 510 -21.79 30.06 -5.40
C GLY A 510 -22.16 29.63 -6.82
N LYS A 511 -23.20 28.78 -6.91
CA LYS A 511 -23.74 28.29 -8.19
C LYS A 511 -24.19 29.47 -9.09
N PRO A 512 -23.95 29.41 -10.42
CA PRO A 512 -24.46 30.40 -11.37
C PRO A 512 -25.96 30.66 -11.16
N ARG A 513 -26.37 31.91 -11.33
CA ARG A 513 -27.74 32.37 -11.12
C ARG A 513 -28.32 32.91 -12.44
N PRO A 514 -29.65 32.84 -12.64
CA PRO A 514 -30.27 33.44 -13.83
C PRO A 514 -30.05 34.96 -13.89
N PRO A 515 -30.10 35.59 -15.08
CA PRO A 515 -29.67 36.99 -15.29
C PRO A 515 -30.36 38.04 -14.42
N HIS A 516 -31.58 37.76 -13.95
CA HIS A 516 -32.37 38.69 -13.13
C HIS A 516 -32.14 38.56 -11.62
N ALA A 517 -31.31 37.59 -11.19
CA ALA A 517 -30.98 37.41 -9.78
C ALA A 517 -29.83 38.33 -9.34
N LYS A 518 -29.75 38.62 -8.03
CA LYS A 518 -28.62 39.38 -7.46
C LYS A 518 -27.28 38.70 -7.81
N PRO A 519 -26.32 39.42 -8.44
CA PRO A 519 -25.03 38.86 -8.84
C PRO A 519 -24.30 38.18 -7.69
N ARG A 520 -23.52 37.13 -8.02
CA ARG A 520 -22.70 36.42 -7.05
C ARG A 520 -21.58 37.31 -6.50
N PRO A 521 -21.23 37.17 -5.21
CA PRO A 521 -20.05 37.80 -4.66
C PRO A 521 -18.81 37.38 -5.46
N LEU A 522 -17.96 38.35 -5.78
CA LEU A 522 -16.67 38.15 -6.42
C LEU A 522 -15.59 38.17 -5.33
N LEU A 523 -14.94 37.04 -5.11
CA LEU A 523 -13.76 36.91 -4.29
C LEU A 523 -12.54 37.38 -5.09
N LEU A 524 -11.77 38.29 -4.52
CA LEU A 524 -10.45 38.68 -4.99
C LEU A 524 -9.39 38.06 -4.08
N LEU A 525 -8.47 37.29 -4.67
CA LEU A 525 -7.27 36.79 -4.00
C LEU A 525 -6.16 37.81 -4.26
N MET A 526 -5.70 38.50 -3.22
CA MET A 526 -4.65 39.51 -3.34
C MET A 526 -3.30 38.90 -2.95
N ALA A 527 -2.22 39.27 -3.66
CA ALA A 527 -0.88 38.73 -3.39
C ALA A 527 -0.36 39.03 -1.98
N CYS A 528 -0.83 40.12 -1.34
CA CYS A 528 -0.49 40.48 0.03
C CYS A 528 -1.58 41.32 0.70
N VAL A 529 -1.44 41.52 2.01
CA VAL A 529 -2.35 42.34 2.84
C VAL A 529 -2.28 43.83 2.45
N ASP A 530 -1.15 44.32 1.95
CA ASP A 530 -1.04 45.73 1.53
C ASP A 530 -1.75 46.00 0.21
N ALA A 531 -1.72 45.06 -0.74
CA ALA A 531 -2.55 45.13 -1.94
C ALA A 531 -4.04 45.13 -1.60
N LYS A 532 -4.45 44.35 -0.58
CA LYS A 532 -5.81 44.42 -0.01
C LYS A 532 -6.12 45.80 0.59
N HIS A 533 -5.22 46.36 1.40
CA HIS A 533 -5.41 47.68 2.00
C HIS A 533 -5.49 48.78 0.93
N ALA A 534 -4.72 48.68 -0.15
CA ALA A 534 -4.83 49.59 -1.28
C ALA A 534 -6.23 49.55 -1.92
N VAL A 535 -6.80 48.37 -2.18
CA VAL A 535 -8.20 48.27 -2.65
C VAL A 535 -9.19 48.88 -1.65
N LEU A 536 -8.98 48.71 -0.35
CA LEU A 536 -9.83 49.29 0.71
C LEU A 536 -9.74 50.82 0.81
N ALA A 537 -8.61 51.43 0.42
CA ALA A 537 -8.47 52.88 0.37
C ALA A 537 -9.45 53.51 -0.63
N HIS A 538 -9.68 52.83 -1.76
CA HIS A 538 -10.61 53.27 -2.83
C HIS A 538 -12.07 52.84 -2.61
N LYS A 539 -12.46 52.43 -1.39
CA LYS A 539 -13.82 51.99 -1.04
C LYS A 539 -14.95 52.95 -1.44
N GLN A 540 -14.67 54.25 -1.52
CA GLN A 540 -15.69 55.25 -1.92
C GLN A 540 -15.98 55.20 -3.42
N GLY A 541 -14.97 54.97 -4.28
CA GLY A 541 -15.16 54.79 -5.72
C GLY A 541 -15.95 53.53 -6.05
N LEU A 542 -15.71 52.45 -5.31
CA LEU A 542 -16.51 51.21 -5.41
C LEU A 542 -17.95 51.43 -4.91
N LYS A 543 -18.15 52.14 -3.79
CA LYS A 543 -19.50 52.48 -3.29
C LYS A 543 -20.30 53.34 -4.26
N ALA A 544 -19.68 54.31 -4.93
CA ALA A 544 -20.33 55.14 -5.95
C ALA A 544 -20.89 54.30 -7.12
N ARG A 545 -20.34 53.09 -7.32
CA ARG A 545 -20.76 52.10 -8.32
C ARG A 545 -21.71 51.03 -7.77
N ASN A 546 -22.29 51.26 -6.58
CA ASN A 546 -23.10 50.30 -5.81
C ASN A 546 -22.38 49.00 -5.41
N ILE A 547 -21.04 48.94 -5.51
CA ILE A 547 -20.25 47.78 -5.11
C ILE A 547 -19.93 47.87 -3.61
N ARG A 548 -20.25 46.81 -2.86
CA ARG A 548 -19.97 46.72 -1.42
C ARG A 548 -18.80 45.78 -1.18
N LEU A 549 -17.84 46.22 -0.38
CA LEU A 549 -16.70 45.41 0.05
C LEU A 549 -17.01 44.72 1.39
N ALA A 550 -16.51 43.50 1.56
CA ALA A 550 -16.37 42.84 2.85
C ALA A 550 -15.04 42.07 2.93
N ASP A 551 -14.57 41.84 4.15
CA ASP A 551 -13.51 40.86 4.40
C ASP A 551 -14.01 39.43 4.09
N ASP A 552 -13.15 38.60 3.53
CA ASP A 552 -13.41 37.17 3.39
C ASP A 552 -13.21 36.45 4.73
N LEU A 553 -14.14 36.64 5.67
CA LEU A 553 -14.05 36.04 7.01
C LEU A 553 -14.29 34.51 7.00
N THR A 554 -13.72 33.79 7.97
CA THR A 554 -14.10 32.40 8.26
C THR A 554 -15.56 32.32 8.77
N LYS A 555 -16.12 31.11 8.88
CA LYS A 555 -17.46 30.93 9.48
C LYS A 555 -17.49 31.32 10.96
N GLU A 556 -16.42 31.06 11.71
CA GLU A 556 -16.33 31.41 13.13
C GLU A 556 -16.17 32.92 13.32
N GLN A 557 -15.33 33.57 12.53
CA GLN A 557 -15.23 35.03 12.47
C GLN A 557 -16.58 35.70 12.11
N GLN A 558 -17.32 35.16 11.14
CA GLN A 558 -18.67 35.65 10.81
C GLN A 558 -19.64 35.48 11.99
N ALA A 559 -19.58 34.36 12.72
CA ALA A 559 -20.39 34.11 13.89
C ALA A 559 -20.00 35.01 15.09
N ASN A 560 -18.71 35.31 15.29
CA ASN A 560 -18.22 36.28 16.27
C ASN A 560 -18.77 37.68 15.98
N LYS A 561 -18.63 38.11 14.72
CA LYS A 561 -19.15 39.39 14.23
C LYS A 561 -20.66 39.50 14.44
N TYR A 562 -21.42 38.45 14.11
CA TYR A 562 -22.87 38.40 14.36
C TYR A 562 -23.21 38.46 15.87
N ARG A 563 -22.53 37.68 16.72
CA ARG A 563 -22.71 37.71 18.18
C ARG A 563 -22.44 39.09 18.79
N GLN A 564 -21.50 39.85 18.23
CA GLN A 564 -21.15 41.19 18.70
C GLN A 564 -21.98 42.33 18.07
N GLN A 565 -22.81 42.08 17.04
CA GLN A 565 -23.67 43.11 16.42
C GLN A 565 -24.60 43.85 17.41
N PRO A 566 -25.29 43.19 18.37
CA PRO A 566 -26.10 43.89 19.36
C PRO A 566 -25.29 44.84 20.24
N ARG A 567 -24.05 44.47 20.59
CA ARG A 567 -23.13 45.32 21.35
C ARG A 567 -22.68 46.53 20.52
N ALA A 568 -22.35 46.33 19.24
CA ALA A 568 -22.03 47.41 18.32
C ALA A 568 -23.20 48.40 18.18
N ALA A 569 -24.43 47.90 18.02
CA ALA A 569 -25.63 48.74 17.96
C ALA A 569 -25.87 49.53 19.25
N LEU A 570 -25.67 48.91 20.41
CA LEU A 570 -25.78 49.57 21.72
C LEU A 570 -24.74 50.69 21.91
N LEU A 571 -23.50 50.47 21.47
CA LEU A 571 -22.43 51.48 21.54
C LEU A 571 -22.72 52.66 20.61
N VAL A 572 -23.16 52.40 19.38
CA VAL A 572 -23.60 53.44 18.43
C VAL A 572 -24.79 54.23 18.99
N ALA A 573 -25.77 53.56 19.60
CA ALA A 573 -26.91 54.22 20.25
C ALA A 573 -26.52 55.10 21.45
N LYS A 574 -25.34 54.86 22.06
CA LYS A 574 -24.73 55.70 23.10
C LYS A 574 -23.83 56.81 22.54
N GLY A 575 -23.79 57.01 21.22
CA GLY A 575 -22.92 57.98 20.56
C GLY A 575 -21.44 57.60 20.55
N ILE A 576 -21.09 56.35 20.92
CA ILE A 576 -19.71 55.88 20.93
C ILE A 576 -19.37 55.35 19.52
N PRO A 577 -18.37 55.92 18.82
CA PRO A 577 -17.95 55.42 17.51
C PRO A 577 -17.41 53.99 17.64
N VAL A 578 -17.82 53.12 16.73
CA VAL A 578 -17.30 51.74 16.63
C VAL A 578 -16.86 51.41 15.23
N TYR A 579 -15.89 50.51 15.11
CA TYR A 579 -15.46 49.93 13.86
C TYR A 579 -15.09 48.46 14.04
N TRP A 580 -14.98 47.72 12.94
CA TRP A 580 -14.59 46.32 12.93
C TRP A 580 -13.20 46.18 12.36
N ARG A 581 -12.37 45.33 12.97
CA ARG A 581 -11.13 44.83 12.39
C ARG A 581 -11.25 43.31 12.31
N PHE A 582 -11.47 42.78 11.11
CA PHE A 582 -11.90 41.40 10.87
C PHE A 582 -13.23 41.07 11.59
N ASP A 583 -13.18 40.22 12.62
CA ASP A 583 -14.30 39.82 13.49
C ASP A 583 -14.36 40.52 14.85
N ARG A 584 -13.32 41.29 15.20
CA ARG A 584 -13.22 42.03 16.47
C ARG A 584 -13.88 43.40 16.34
N LEU A 585 -14.75 43.72 17.29
CA LEU A 585 -15.34 45.04 17.47
C LEU A 585 -14.39 45.93 18.29
N PHE A 586 -14.19 47.16 17.83
CA PHE A 586 -13.46 48.19 18.57
C PHE A 586 -14.37 49.40 18.78
N SER A 587 -14.33 49.98 19.98
CA SER A 587 -14.89 51.31 20.24
C SER A 587 -13.80 52.37 20.31
N ILE A 588 -14.15 53.62 20.01
CA ILE A 588 -13.26 54.78 20.18
C ILE A 588 -13.79 55.59 21.35
N ARG A 589 -12.98 55.72 22.40
CA ARG A 589 -13.30 56.45 23.63
C ARG A 589 -12.13 57.37 23.95
N ASP A 590 -12.39 58.66 24.09
CA ASP A 590 -11.37 59.67 24.41
C ASP A 590 -10.14 59.64 23.47
N GLY A 591 -10.38 59.31 22.20
CA GLY A 591 -9.33 59.12 21.17
C GLY A 591 -8.63 57.76 21.18
N HIS A 592 -8.83 56.94 22.21
CA HIS A 592 -8.25 55.61 22.33
C HIS A 592 -9.13 54.51 21.70
N HIS A 593 -8.47 53.55 21.05
CA HIS A 593 -9.10 52.38 20.44
C HIS A 593 -9.17 51.23 21.45
N GLN A 594 -10.37 50.85 21.91
CA GLN A 594 -10.59 49.77 22.88
C GLN A 594 -11.23 48.55 22.21
N GLU A 595 -10.63 47.36 22.36
CA GLU A 595 -11.25 46.11 21.89
C GLU A 595 -12.46 45.76 22.78
N GLU A 596 -13.62 45.58 22.16
CA GLU A 596 -14.87 45.27 22.85
C GLU A 596 -15.04 43.75 22.92
N LEU A 597 -14.59 43.16 24.03
CA LEU A 597 -14.75 41.73 24.27
C LEU A 597 -16.22 41.29 24.15
N PRO A 598 -16.48 40.09 23.58
CA PRO A 598 -17.83 39.55 23.49
C PRO A 598 -18.40 39.39 24.90
N GLY A 599 -19.50 40.11 25.18
CA GLY A 599 -20.23 39.92 26.43
C GLY A 599 -20.89 38.54 26.48
N PRO A 600 -21.34 38.09 27.67
CA PRO A 600 -22.21 36.93 27.75
C PRO A 600 -23.44 37.16 26.85
N PRO A 601 -23.98 36.10 26.21
CA PRO A 601 -25.15 36.24 25.36
C PRO A 601 -26.30 36.86 26.16
N PRO A 602 -27.07 37.80 25.58
CA PRO A 602 -28.21 38.37 26.28
C PRO A 602 -29.16 37.24 26.68
N GLY A 603 -29.57 37.24 27.95
CA GLY A 603 -30.54 36.27 28.46
C GLY A 603 -31.84 36.31 27.64
N PRO A 604 -32.59 35.20 27.57
CA PRO A 604 -33.85 35.18 26.83
C PRO A 604 -34.76 36.30 27.35
N PRO A 605 -35.47 37.02 26.46
CA PRO A 605 -36.40 38.06 26.89
C PRO A 605 -37.45 37.45 27.83
N PRO A 606 -37.86 38.14 28.90
CA PRO A 606 -38.86 37.63 29.83
C PRO A 606 -40.13 37.27 29.04
N ARG A 607 -40.58 36.02 29.19
CA ARG A 607 -41.82 35.56 28.54
C ARG A 607 -42.97 36.45 28.96
N ALA A 608 -43.61 37.11 27.99
CA ALA A 608 -44.87 37.79 28.22
C ALA A 608 -45.89 36.78 28.78
N SER A 609 -46.49 37.10 29.92
CA SER A 609 -47.49 36.26 30.57
C SER A 609 -48.77 36.23 29.74
N THR A 610 -49.01 35.12 29.04
CA THR A 610 -50.30 34.86 28.39
C THR A 610 -51.38 34.77 29.46
N GLN A 611 -52.33 35.70 29.42
CA GLN A 611 -53.54 35.68 30.24
C GLN A 611 -54.33 34.40 29.97
N ALA A 612 -54.70 33.68 31.03
CA ALA A 612 -55.60 32.55 30.93
C ALA A 612 -57.05 33.04 30.93
N PHE A 613 -57.80 32.72 29.88
CA PHE A 613 -59.26 32.68 29.96
C PHE A 613 -59.66 31.39 30.69
N GLY A 614 -60.35 31.54 31.83
CA GLY A 614 -61.06 30.43 32.47
C GLY A 614 -62.57 30.56 32.28
N PRO A 615 -63.35 29.53 32.65
CA PRO A 615 -64.72 29.70 33.05
C PRO A 615 -64.91 29.53 34.57
N GLN A 616 -65.60 30.53 35.13
CA GLN A 616 -66.47 30.48 36.32
C GLN A 616 -67.13 29.09 36.53
N THR A 617 -67.40 28.57 37.72
CA THR A 617 -67.53 29.10 39.11
C THR A 617 -67.22 27.96 40.13
N TYR A 618 -67.35 28.01 41.48
CA TYR A 618 -68.06 28.90 42.42
C TYR A 618 -67.33 28.99 43.80
N ALA A 619 -68.06 29.54 44.77
CA ALA A 619 -67.86 29.69 46.22
C ALA A 619 -67.73 28.36 47.01
N ALA A 620 -67.23 28.31 48.27
CA ALA A 620 -66.53 29.29 49.12
C ALA A 620 -65.97 28.62 50.40
N ALA A 621 -65.21 29.38 51.20
CA ALA A 621 -64.83 29.15 52.61
C ALA A 621 -63.87 27.97 52.90
N ALA A 622 -62.95 28.04 53.87
CA ALA A 622 -62.42 29.14 54.67
C ALA A 622 -61.11 28.67 55.38
N VAL A 623 -60.27 29.62 55.86
CA VAL A 623 -59.31 29.54 57.01
C VAL A 623 -58.49 28.23 57.19
N GLY A 624 -57.16 28.21 57.31
CA GLY A 624 -56.18 29.27 57.55
C GLY A 624 -55.06 28.74 58.47
N GLY A 625 -53.80 29.16 58.26
CA GLY A 625 -52.62 28.65 58.99
C GLY A 625 -52.21 27.21 58.60
N GLY A 626 -50.97 26.76 58.78
CA GLY A 626 -49.80 27.47 59.30
C GLY A 626 -48.86 26.50 60.05
N GLY A 627 -47.59 26.44 59.64
CA GLY A 627 -46.52 25.85 60.46
C GLY A 627 -46.29 24.34 60.35
N GLY A 628 -45.06 23.98 59.95
CA GLY A 628 -44.17 23.23 60.83
C GLY A 628 -44.31 21.71 60.92
N GLY A 629 -43.38 21.01 60.26
CA GLY A 629 -42.46 20.13 60.98
C GLY A 629 -42.87 18.67 61.26
N GLY A 630 -42.10 17.75 60.67
CA GLY A 630 -41.45 16.69 61.45
C GLY A 630 -42.16 15.33 61.61
N GLY A 631 -41.55 14.31 61.00
CA GLY A 631 -41.23 13.06 61.70
C GLY A 631 -42.28 11.95 61.74
N GLY A 632 -41.81 10.71 61.66
CA GLY A 632 -42.62 9.48 61.75
C GLY A 632 -43.30 9.13 60.43
N GLY A 633 -43.19 7.92 59.87
CA GLY A 633 -42.81 6.64 60.48
C GLY A 633 -44.07 5.87 60.88
N GLY A 634 -44.58 5.03 59.97
CA GLY A 634 -45.83 4.31 60.20
C GLY A 634 -46.21 3.41 59.03
N SER A 635 -45.85 2.13 59.13
CA SER A 635 -46.29 1.07 58.22
C SER A 635 -47.79 0.79 58.39
N ALA A 636 -48.53 0.67 57.28
CA ALA A 636 -49.79 -0.06 57.25
C ALA A 636 -49.96 -0.81 55.91
N ARG A 637 -50.38 -2.07 56.00
CA ARG A 637 -50.58 -2.98 54.86
C ARG A 637 -51.90 -2.67 54.13
N GLY A 638 -51.90 -2.80 52.80
CA GLY A 638 -53.13 -2.87 51.98
C GLY A 638 -53.03 -4.04 50.99
N SER A 639 -53.92 -5.02 51.10
CA SER A 639 -53.86 -6.29 50.36
C SER A 639 -54.88 -6.38 49.22
N GLY A 640 -54.46 -6.87 48.05
CA GLY A 640 -55.31 -7.40 46.98
C GLY A 640 -54.43 -8.20 46.01
N ARG A 641 -54.60 -9.52 45.84
CA ARG A 641 -55.56 -10.14 44.88
C ARG A 641 -55.54 -9.41 43.53
N GLY A 642 -55.14 -10.00 42.42
CA GLY A 642 -55.05 -11.42 42.05
C GLY A 642 -55.74 -11.57 40.69
N GLY A 643 -55.05 -12.15 39.69
CA GLY A 643 -55.50 -12.05 38.30
C GLY A 643 -54.68 -12.92 37.36
N ASP A 644 -54.81 -14.23 37.51
CA ASP A 644 -54.22 -15.25 36.66
C ASP A 644 -55.08 -15.48 35.41
N ARG A 645 -54.50 -15.38 34.21
CA ARG A 645 -55.03 -15.90 32.94
C ARG A 645 -53.92 -16.14 31.93
N GLY A 646 -53.54 -17.41 31.75
CA GLY A 646 -52.80 -17.86 30.58
C GLY A 646 -53.68 -17.96 29.32
N GLY A 647 -53.03 -17.99 28.16
CA GLY A 647 -53.64 -18.25 26.85
C GLY A 647 -52.54 -18.56 25.83
N GLY A 648 -52.50 -19.80 25.32
CA GLY A 648 -51.41 -20.28 24.47
C GLY A 648 -51.60 -20.01 22.97
N GLY A 649 -50.50 -20.08 22.22
CA GLY A 649 -50.42 -20.01 20.76
C GLY A 649 -49.15 -20.74 20.27
N PRO A 650 -49.12 -21.27 19.03
CA PRO A 650 -48.26 -22.41 18.68
C PRO A 650 -46.85 -22.04 18.16
N PRO A 651 -45.89 -22.99 18.18
CA PRO A 651 -44.55 -22.78 17.64
C PRO A 651 -44.47 -23.06 16.13
N ASN A 652 -43.91 -22.13 15.36
CA ASN A 652 -43.43 -22.41 14.00
C ASN A 652 -42.48 -21.30 13.50
N ALA A 653 -41.17 -21.60 13.42
CA ALA A 653 -40.21 -21.04 12.44
C ALA A 653 -38.79 -21.55 12.74
N SER A 654 -38.25 -22.29 11.79
CA SER A 654 -36.83 -22.61 11.56
C SER A 654 -35.79 -21.73 12.28
N ALA A 655 -35.07 -22.31 13.23
CA ALA A 655 -33.80 -21.76 13.71
C ALA A 655 -32.69 -22.04 12.68
N ASN A 656 -32.19 -20.99 12.03
CA ASN A 656 -30.96 -21.09 11.24
C ASN A 656 -29.77 -21.32 12.19
N TYR A 657 -29.06 -22.43 12.01
CA TYR A 657 -27.73 -22.64 12.61
C TYR A 657 -26.71 -21.74 11.92
N GLY A 658 -26.66 -20.47 12.34
CA GLY A 658 -25.55 -19.57 12.03
C GLY A 658 -24.30 -20.01 12.78
N CYS A 659 -23.53 -20.93 12.21
CA CYS A 659 -22.26 -21.37 12.81
C CYS A 659 -21.21 -20.25 12.67
N ALA A 660 -21.06 -19.45 13.73
CA ALA A 660 -20.06 -18.40 13.79
C ALA A 660 -18.67 -19.00 14.04
N TYR A 661 -17.87 -19.16 12.97
CA TYR A 661 -16.43 -19.35 13.11
C TYR A 661 -15.72 -17.99 13.13
N SER A 662 -14.97 -17.77 14.21
CA SER A 662 -14.19 -16.56 14.46
C SER A 662 -13.14 -16.28 13.39
N SER A 663 -13.01 -15.00 13.01
CA SER A 663 -12.07 -14.51 12.01
C SER A 663 -10.59 -14.63 12.44
N GLY A 664 -9.96 -15.76 12.15
CA GLY A 664 -8.50 -15.94 12.20
C GLY A 664 -7.79 -15.32 10.98
N MET A 665 -7.84 -13.99 10.84
CA MET A 665 -7.18 -13.29 9.72
C MET A 665 -5.67 -13.14 9.96
N SER A 666 -4.86 -14.13 9.53
CA SER A 666 -3.40 -14.00 9.42
C SER A 666 -2.79 -14.97 8.41
N MET A 667 -2.71 -14.55 7.14
CA MET A 667 -1.69 -14.91 6.11
C MET A 667 -2.18 -14.75 4.66
N GLY A 668 -3.50 -14.74 4.40
CA GLY A 668 -4.05 -14.71 3.03
C GLY A 668 -3.55 -13.55 2.15
N TRP A 669 -3.22 -12.41 2.75
CA TRP A 669 -2.71 -11.23 2.04
C TRP A 669 -1.27 -11.37 1.51
N ALA A 670 -0.43 -12.23 2.11
CA ALA A 670 0.98 -12.35 1.73
C ALA A 670 1.23 -13.20 0.46
N ARG A 671 0.22 -13.98 0.01
CA ARG A 671 0.31 -14.81 -1.19
C ARG A 671 -0.46 -14.27 -2.39
N ALA A 672 -1.47 -13.41 -2.19
CA ALA A 672 -2.20 -12.74 -3.27
C ALA A 672 -1.27 -11.88 -4.16
N SER A 673 -0.17 -11.36 -3.61
CA SER A 673 0.86 -10.62 -4.34
C SER A 673 1.70 -11.47 -5.32
N LEU A 674 1.67 -12.81 -5.23
CA LEU A 674 2.41 -13.71 -6.12
C LEU A 674 1.64 -14.06 -7.40
N LEU A 675 0.32 -13.85 -7.41
CA LEU A 675 -0.58 -14.13 -8.54
C LEU A 675 -1.46 -12.90 -8.83
N PRO A 676 -0.88 -11.74 -9.21
CA PRO A 676 -1.60 -10.48 -9.31
C PRO A 676 -2.73 -10.46 -10.35
N ASP A 677 -2.75 -11.40 -11.30
CA ASP A 677 -3.80 -11.53 -12.33
C ASP A 677 -4.94 -12.48 -11.93
N PHE A 678 -4.92 -13.03 -10.70
CA PHE A 678 -5.87 -14.01 -10.21
C PHE A 678 -6.54 -13.55 -8.92
N ASP A 679 -7.78 -13.99 -8.75
CA ASP A 679 -8.42 -14.07 -7.45
C ASP A 679 -8.23 -15.49 -6.90
N VAL A 680 -7.90 -15.59 -5.62
CA VAL A 680 -7.32 -16.80 -5.02
C VAL A 680 -8.18 -17.26 -3.83
N PHE A 681 -8.67 -18.48 -3.92
CA PHE A 681 -9.41 -19.18 -2.87
C PHE A 681 -8.48 -20.23 -2.23
N THR A 682 -8.53 -20.39 -0.91
CA THR A 682 -7.62 -21.30 -0.20
C THR A 682 -8.27 -22.04 0.96
N VAL A 683 -7.94 -23.32 1.10
CA VAL A 683 -8.02 -24.05 2.37
C VAL A 683 -6.63 -24.02 2.99
N PRO A 684 -6.41 -23.33 4.12
CA PRO A 684 -5.12 -23.35 4.80
C PRO A 684 -4.85 -24.77 5.35
N ALA A 685 -3.57 -25.11 5.49
CA ALA A 685 -3.16 -26.28 6.28
C ALA A 685 -3.71 -26.15 7.71
N ARG A 686 -4.16 -27.25 8.32
CA ARG A 686 -4.71 -27.26 9.69
C ARG A 686 -3.64 -26.98 10.74
N ARG A 687 -2.36 -27.20 10.40
CA ARG A 687 -1.21 -26.97 11.28
C ARG A 687 -0.10 -26.25 10.52
N GLU A 688 0.35 -25.13 11.07
CA GLU A 688 1.50 -24.39 10.54
C GLU A 688 2.76 -25.26 10.59
N GLY A 689 3.54 -25.26 9.50
CA GLY A 689 4.77 -26.05 9.37
C GLY A 689 4.60 -27.54 9.01
N VAL A 690 3.39 -28.09 8.98
CA VAL A 690 3.16 -29.48 8.52
C VAL A 690 3.10 -29.52 6.99
N ARG A 691 4.00 -30.31 6.37
CA ARG A 691 3.99 -30.57 4.92
C ARG A 691 2.86 -31.53 4.57
N GLY A 692 2.21 -31.35 3.42
CA GLY A 692 1.16 -32.24 2.92
C GLY A 692 -0.28 -31.85 3.30
N GLU A 693 -0.55 -30.57 3.55
CA GLU A 693 -1.90 -30.04 3.77
C GLU A 693 -2.12 -28.70 3.05
N GLY A 694 -3.38 -28.45 2.65
CA GLY A 694 -3.85 -27.20 2.06
C GLY A 694 -4.18 -27.30 0.57
N ILE A 695 -5.19 -26.54 0.14
CA ILE A 695 -5.70 -26.51 -1.25
C ILE A 695 -5.78 -25.05 -1.69
N LEU A 696 -5.42 -24.77 -2.95
CA LEU A 696 -5.49 -23.44 -3.54
C LEU A 696 -6.15 -23.52 -4.92
N VAL A 697 -7.15 -22.67 -5.15
CA VAL A 697 -7.79 -22.47 -6.45
C VAL A 697 -7.56 -21.02 -6.87
N ALA A 698 -6.84 -20.81 -7.98
CA ALA A 698 -6.58 -19.50 -8.55
C ALA A 698 -7.38 -19.32 -9.84
N VAL A 699 -8.17 -18.26 -9.92
CA VAL A 699 -9.06 -17.97 -11.05
C VAL A 699 -8.64 -16.64 -11.66
N ARG A 700 -8.36 -16.57 -12.97
CA ARG A 700 -7.96 -15.30 -13.60
C ARG A 700 -9.05 -14.24 -13.38
N ARG A 701 -8.66 -12.99 -13.12
CA ARG A 701 -9.60 -11.88 -12.84
C ARG A 701 -10.63 -11.64 -13.94
N ASN A 702 -10.28 -11.94 -15.19
CA ASN A 702 -11.20 -11.91 -16.35
C ASN A 702 -12.21 -13.08 -16.38
N ALA A 703 -12.27 -13.91 -15.34
CA ALA A 703 -13.36 -14.85 -15.05
C ALA A 703 -13.88 -14.70 -13.59
N ALA A 704 -13.20 -13.93 -12.74
CA ALA A 704 -13.49 -13.87 -11.32
C ALA A 704 -14.72 -13.03 -10.96
N TYR A 705 -15.12 -12.04 -11.78
CA TYR A 705 -16.37 -11.28 -11.59
C TYR A 705 -17.64 -12.17 -11.61
N CYS A 706 -17.52 -13.43 -12.04
CA CYS A 706 -18.59 -14.42 -12.03
C CYS A 706 -18.19 -15.71 -11.28
N THR A 707 -17.16 -15.66 -10.45
CA THR A 707 -16.70 -16.82 -9.66
C THR A 707 -16.77 -16.50 -8.18
N GLU A 708 -17.44 -17.36 -7.41
CA GLU A 708 -17.56 -17.26 -5.96
C GLU A 708 -17.15 -18.56 -5.27
N GLN A 709 -16.72 -18.50 -4.01
CA GLN A 709 -16.50 -19.71 -3.22
C GLN A 709 -17.86 -20.34 -2.89
N TRP A 710 -18.06 -21.59 -3.30
CA TRP A 710 -19.31 -22.32 -3.05
C TRP A 710 -19.30 -23.06 -1.72
N TRP A 711 -18.23 -23.83 -1.48
CA TRP A 711 -18.08 -24.70 -0.32
C TRP A 711 -16.60 -24.94 -0.01
N VAL A 712 -16.31 -25.30 1.24
CA VAL A 712 -14.99 -25.70 1.70
C VAL A 712 -15.11 -26.70 2.85
N ASP A 713 -14.27 -27.73 2.82
CA ASP A 713 -14.06 -28.64 3.95
C ASP A 713 -12.57 -29.02 4.10
N GLY A 714 -12.27 -30.04 4.89
CA GLY A 714 -10.90 -30.50 5.15
C GLY A 714 -10.21 -31.31 4.05
N SER A 715 -10.89 -31.54 2.92
CA SER A 715 -10.37 -32.27 1.74
C SER A 715 -10.79 -31.63 0.41
N THR A 716 -11.73 -30.69 0.37
CA THR A 716 -12.22 -30.08 -0.87
C THR A 716 -12.40 -28.56 -0.78
N LEU A 717 -12.14 -27.89 -1.91
CA LEU A 717 -12.40 -26.46 -2.12
C LEU A 717 -13.22 -26.28 -3.40
N TRP A 718 -14.39 -25.68 -3.27
CA TRP A 718 -15.33 -25.53 -4.38
C TRP A 718 -15.52 -24.06 -4.75
N VAL A 719 -15.48 -23.78 -6.06
CA VAL A 719 -15.85 -22.50 -6.64
C VAL A 719 -17.02 -22.68 -7.61
N ARG A 720 -17.99 -21.76 -7.58
CA ARG A 720 -19.11 -21.71 -8.52
C ARG A 720 -18.80 -20.63 -9.56
N VAL A 721 -18.80 -21.01 -10.84
CA VAL A 721 -18.68 -20.10 -11.99
C VAL A 721 -20.07 -19.92 -12.60
N THR A 722 -20.61 -18.72 -12.48
CA THR A 722 -21.99 -18.39 -12.86
C THR A 722 -22.05 -17.78 -14.27
N PRO A 723 -22.89 -18.31 -15.18
CA PRO A 723 -23.04 -17.76 -16.53
C PRO A 723 -23.66 -16.36 -16.53
N VAL A 724 -23.41 -15.63 -17.62
CA VAL A 724 -23.91 -14.25 -17.83
C VAL A 724 -25.40 -14.22 -18.16
N ALA A 725 -25.82 -15.19 -18.98
CA ALA A 725 -27.19 -15.30 -19.45
C ALA A 725 -27.99 -16.11 -18.43
N ALA A 726 -29.18 -15.62 -18.08
CA ALA A 726 -30.08 -16.21 -17.07
C ALA A 726 -30.59 -17.63 -17.40
N ALA A 727 -30.21 -18.20 -18.56
CA ALA A 727 -30.60 -19.53 -19.02
C ALA A 727 -29.46 -20.57 -18.94
N GLY A 728 -28.26 -20.19 -18.51
CA GLY A 728 -27.16 -21.14 -18.31
C GLY A 728 -27.19 -21.78 -16.92
N MET A 729 -26.93 -23.08 -16.82
CA MET A 729 -26.60 -23.72 -15.55
C MET A 729 -25.18 -23.32 -15.12
N PRO A 730 -24.91 -23.07 -13.82
CA PRO A 730 -23.57 -22.79 -13.33
C PRO A 730 -22.62 -23.98 -13.50
N LEU A 731 -21.32 -23.70 -13.58
CA LEU A 731 -20.26 -24.69 -13.49
C LEU A 731 -19.66 -24.65 -12.08
N LEU A 732 -19.80 -25.73 -11.32
CA LEU A 732 -19.15 -25.90 -10.02
C LEU A 732 -17.84 -26.67 -10.23
N VAL A 733 -16.72 -26.08 -9.82
CA VAL A 733 -15.38 -26.66 -9.93
C VAL A 733 -14.82 -26.89 -8.54
N ALA A 734 -14.40 -28.12 -8.26
CA ALA A 734 -13.80 -28.51 -6.99
C ALA A 734 -12.34 -28.93 -7.16
N ALA A 735 -11.47 -28.44 -6.28
CA ALA A 735 -10.15 -29.00 -6.06
C ALA A 735 -10.20 -29.93 -4.84
N CYS A 736 -9.72 -31.16 -4.99
CA CYS A 736 -9.78 -32.23 -3.99
C CYS A 736 -8.37 -32.70 -3.60
N TYR A 737 -8.16 -32.99 -2.32
CA TYR A 737 -7.01 -33.72 -1.80
C TYR A 737 -7.48 -34.82 -0.84
N LEU A 738 -7.27 -36.09 -1.22
CA LEU A 738 -7.47 -37.23 -0.32
C LEU A 738 -6.10 -37.71 0.19
N PRO A 739 -5.86 -37.70 1.52
CA PRO A 739 -4.56 -38.08 2.07
C PRO A 739 -4.19 -39.54 1.74
N PRO A 740 -2.91 -39.87 1.51
CA PRO A 740 -2.47 -41.22 1.20
C PRO A 740 -2.76 -42.22 2.32
N ALA A 741 -2.82 -43.51 1.97
CA ALA A 741 -3.00 -44.58 2.95
C ALA A 741 -1.91 -44.54 4.03
N GLY A 742 -2.30 -44.65 5.31
CA GLY A 742 -1.38 -44.51 6.45
C GLY A 742 -1.06 -43.05 6.85
N SER A 743 -1.61 -42.04 6.18
CA SER A 743 -1.51 -40.65 6.65
C SER A 743 -2.24 -40.45 7.99
N PRO A 744 -1.65 -39.78 8.99
CA PRO A 744 -2.33 -39.41 10.24
C PRO A 744 -3.60 -38.57 10.05
N GLN A 745 -3.76 -37.94 8.88
CA GLN A 745 -5.00 -37.22 8.53
C GLN A 745 -6.21 -38.16 8.39
N LEU A 746 -5.98 -39.45 8.12
CA LEU A 746 -7.03 -40.49 8.06
C LEU A 746 -7.41 -41.05 9.44
N GLU A 747 -6.61 -40.80 10.49
CA GLU A 747 -6.95 -41.14 11.87
C GLU A 747 -8.06 -40.21 12.43
N GLN A 748 -8.10 -38.96 11.97
CA GLN A 748 -9.08 -37.95 12.42
C GLN A 748 -10.42 -38.05 11.69
N VAL A 749 -10.37 -38.33 10.39
CA VAL A 749 -11.54 -38.41 9.49
C VAL A 749 -11.21 -39.50 8.48
N SER A 750 -11.95 -40.60 8.53
CA SER A 750 -11.61 -41.82 7.80
C SER A 750 -11.66 -41.61 6.28
N LEU A 751 -10.99 -42.49 5.51
CA LEU A 751 -11.07 -42.45 4.05
C LEU A 751 -12.51 -42.63 3.55
N GLU A 752 -13.27 -43.51 4.18
CA GLU A 752 -14.68 -43.78 3.87
C GLU A 752 -15.55 -42.54 4.12
N GLU A 753 -15.39 -41.88 5.26
CA GLU A 753 -16.11 -40.65 5.62
C GLU A 753 -15.77 -39.48 4.68
N ARG A 754 -14.50 -39.33 4.27
CA ARG A 754 -14.08 -38.33 3.27
C ARG A 754 -14.68 -38.60 1.90
N LEU A 755 -14.73 -39.85 1.48
CA LEU A 755 -15.35 -40.26 0.20
C LEU A 755 -16.87 -40.12 0.22
N ALA A 756 -17.53 -40.46 1.34
CA ALA A 756 -18.96 -40.25 1.53
C ALA A 756 -19.31 -38.75 1.51
N THR A 757 -18.52 -37.92 2.19
CA THR A 757 -18.65 -36.45 2.15
C THR A 757 -18.47 -35.92 0.73
N LEU A 758 -17.43 -36.38 0.01
CA LEU A 758 -17.21 -36.01 -1.39
C LEU A 758 -18.40 -36.39 -2.28
N GLY A 759 -18.94 -37.60 -2.12
CA GLY A 759 -20.13 -38.07 -2.86
C GLY A 759 -21.39 -37.26 -2.57
N GLU A 760 -21.65 -36.95 -1.30
CA GLU A 760 -22.74 -36.06 -0.88
C GLU A 760 -22.61 -34.68 -1.55
N ARG A 761 -21.42 -34.06 -1.47
CA ARG A 761 -21.18 -32.73 -2.06
C ARG A 761 -21.27 -32.76 -3.58
N MET A 762 -20.79 -33.81 -4.24
CA MET A 762 -20.96 -34.02 -5.69
C MET A 762 -22.43 -34.12 -6.09
N ALA A 763 -23.25 -34.84 -5.32
CA ALA A 763 -24.69 -34.95 -5.58
C ALA A 763 -25.42 -33.61 -5.40
N ILE A 764 -25.14 -32.87 -4.31
CA ILE A 764 -25.70 -31.54 -4.07
C ILE A 764 -25.29 -30.56 -5.19
N ALA A 765 -24.01 -30.51 -5.54
CA ALA A 765 -23.50 -29.67 -6.61
C ALA A 765 -24.13 -30.00 -7.97
N ALA A 766 -24.38 -31.28 -8.25
CA ALA A 766 -25.00 -31.73 -9.51
C ALA A 766 -26.49 -31.37 -9.61
N ALA A 767 -27.17 -31.14 -8.48
CA ALA A 767 -28.53 -30.61 -8.47
C ALA A 767 -28.57 -29.10 -8.78
N GLU A 768 -27.49 -28.37 -8.51
CA GLU A 768 -27.38 -26.92 -8.79
C GLU A 768 -26.80 -26.61 -10.18
N GLY A 769 -25.96 -27.47 -10.74
CA GLY A 769 -25.18 -27.15 -11.93
C GLY A 769 -24.42 -28.31 -12.56
N SER A 770 -23.61 -27.98 -13.55
CA SER A 770 -22.61 -28.91 -14.10
C SER A 770 -21.40 -28.93 -13.18
N VAL A 771 -20.80 -30.10 -12.94
CA VAL A 771 -19.78 -30.27 -11.89
C VAL A 771 -18.52 -30.91 -12.45
N MET A 772 -17.37 -30.35 -12.08
CA MET A 772 -16.05 -30.94 -12.31
C MET A 772 -15.27 -30.98 -10.99
N VAL A 773 -14.70 -32.14 -10.65
CA VAL A 773 -13.82 -32.32 -9.49
C VAL A 773 -12.44 -32.73 -9.98
N ALA A 774 -11.39 -32.08 -9.51
CA ALA A 774 -10.01 -32.32 -9.93
C ALA A 774 -9.07 -32.38 -8.72
N GLY A 775 -7.96 -33.13 -8.83
CA GLY A 775 -6.89 -33.10 -7.84
C GLY A 775 -6.28 -34.47 -7.55
N ASP A 776 -5.51 -34.55 -6.46
CA ASP A 776 -4.86 -35.78 -5.99
C ASP A 776 -5.83 -36.55 -5.08
N PHE A 777 -6.29 -37.71 -5.56
CA PHE A 777 -7.16 -38.60 -4.82
C PHE A 777 -6.40 -39.75 -4.15
N ASN A 778 -5.07 -39.83 -4.32
CA ASN A 778 -4.24 -40.99 -3.97
C ASN A 778 -4.82 -42.32 -4.49
N ALA A 779 -5.56 -42.27 -5.60
CA ALA A 779 -6.45 -43.33 -6.06
C ALA A 779 -5.90 -44.08 -7.27
N HIS A 780 -5.56 -45.36 -7.09
CA HIS A 780 -5.14 -46.23 -8.19
C HIS A 780 -6.38 -46.88 -8.80
N VAL A 781 -6.88 -46.30 -9.90
CA VAL A 781 -8.14 -46.71 -10.54
C VAL A 781 -7.98 -47.74 -11.67
N GLY A 782 -6.74 -48.07 -12.03
CA GLY A 782 -6.37 -48.96 -13.14
C GLY A 782 -6.61 -48.35 -14.54
N PRO A 783 -6.17 -49.02 -15.62
CA PRO A 783 -6.68 -48.78 -16.95
C PRO A 783 -8.15 -49.23 -17.07
N VAL A 784 -8.87 -48.68 -18.05
CA VAL A 784 -10.27 -49.06 -18.33
C VAL A 784 -10.34 -50.55 -18.66
N GLY A 785 -11.05 -51.32 -17.83
CA GLY A 785 -11.19 -52.77 -17.97
C GLY A 785 -10.28 -53.63 -17.06
N CYS A 786 -9.39 -53.04 -16.26
CA CYS A 786 -8.62 -53.81 -15.27
C CYS A 786 -9.51 -54.47 -14.21
N ALA A 787 -9.09 -55.65 -13.74
CA ALA A 787 -9.79 -56.39 -12.70
C ALA A 787 -9.82 -55.58 -11.38
N PRO A 788 -10.87 -55.71 -10.55
CA PRO A 788 -11.03 -54.89 -9.33
C PRO A 788 -9.98 -55.14 -8.24
N TYR A 789 -9.13 -56.16 -8.40
CA TYR A 789 -8.10 -56.56 -7.45
C TYR A 789 -6.83 -55.69 -7.50
N ASP A 790 -6.55 -55.01 -8.63
CA ASP A 790 -5.35 -54.16 -8.81
C ASP A 790 -5.52 -52.73 -8.22
N LEU A 791 -6.67 -52.47 -7.60
CA LEU A 791 -7.04 -51.16 -7.07
C LEU A 791 -6.58 -51.02 -5.60
N ASN A 792 -6.08 -49.84 -5.23
CA ASN A 792 -5.88 -49.52 -3.81
C ASN A 792 -7.23 -49.12 -3.15
N PRO A 793 -7.32 -48.99 -1.81
CA PRO A 793 -8.57 -48.64 -1.13
C PRO A 793 -9.21 -47.35 -1.66
N HIS A 794 -8.40 -46.30 -1.88
CA HIS A 794 -8.81 -45.05 -2.51
C HIS A 794 -9.41 -45.25 -3.91
N GLY A 795 -8.79 -46.08 -4.75
CA GLY A 795 -9.26 -46.39 -6.10
C GLY A 795 -10.59 -47.15 -6.13
N ARG A 796 -10.79 -48.10 -5.20
CA ARG A 796 -12.11 -48.75 -5.02
C ARG A 796 -13.17 -47.75 -4.57
N GLY A 797 -12.86 -46.98 -3.53
CA GLY A 797 -13.79 -46.01 -2.96
C GLY A 797 -14.18 -44.90 -3.95
N LEU A 798 -13.21 -44.35 -4.69
CA LEU A 798 -13.45 -43.35 -5.73
C LEU A 798 -14.33 -43.88 -6.87
N ARG A 799 -14.13 -45.15 -7.28
CA ARG A 799 -15.02 -45.81 -8.26
C ARG A 799 -16.43 -46.03 -7.71
N GLY A 800 -16.57 -46.34 -6.42
CA GLY A 800 -17.86 -46.39 -5.72
C GLY A 800 -18.58 -45.04 -5.80
N VAL A 801 -17.95 -43.97 -5.31
CA VAL A 801 -18.50 -42.60 -5.36
C VAL A 801 -18.91 -42.20 -6.79
N CYS A 802 -18.09 -42.51 -7.80
CA CYS A 802 -18.44 -42.23 -9.20
C CYS A 802 -19.66 -43.02 -9.68
N ALA A 803 -19.77 -44.31 -9.31
CA ALA A 803 -20.92 -45.14 -9.67
C ALA A 803 -22.21 -44.66 -8.98
N ASP A 804 -22.14 -44.34 -7.69
CA ASP A 804 -23.29 -43.91 -6.87
C ASP A 804 -23.81 -42.52 -7.27
N THR A 805 -22.90 -41.62 -7.70
CA THR A 805 -23.26 -40.25 -8.13
C THR A 805 -23.48 -40.12 -9.65
N GLY A 806 -23.18 -41.15 -10.44
CA GLY A 806 -23.22 -41.11 -11.91
C GLY A 806 -22.12 -40.25 -12.56
N PHE A 807 -21.05 -39.91 -11.83
CA PHE A 807 -19.93 -39.14 -12.36
C PHE A 807 -18.98 -40.03 -13.18
N THR A 808 -18.39 -39.44 -14.22
CA THR A 808 -17.39 -40.10 -15.07
C THR A 808 -15.98 -39.74 -14.61
N LEU A 809 -15.15 -40.74 -14.31
CA LEU A 809 -13.71 -40.55 -14.19
C LEU A 809 -13.12 -40.37 -15.59
N CYS A 810 -12.63 -39.17 -15.87
CA CYS A 810 -12.30 -38.72 -17.22
C CYS A 810 -10.87 -39.04 -17.64
N THR A 811 -9.93 -39.17 -16.70
CA THR A 811 -8.52 -39.40 -17.00
C THR A 811 -8.30 -40.73 -17.74
N GLY A 812 -7.87 -40.69 -19.00
CA GLY A 812 -7.74 -41.85 -19.88
C GLY A 812 -9.05 -42.37 -20.47
N CYS A 813 -10.13 -41.58 -20.40
CA CYS A 813 -11.50 -41.96 -20.78
C CYS A 813 -12.17 -40.92 -21.71
N VAL A 814 -11.38 -40.06 -22.37
CA VAL A 814 -11.85 -39.05 -23.34
C VAL A 814 -11.32 -39.40 -24.72
N GLU A 815 -12.12 -39.12 -25.76
CA GLU A 815 -11.67 -39.27 -27.15
C GLU A 815 -10.52 -38.28 -27.41
N GLY A 816 -9.37 -38.79 -27.88
CA GLY A 816 -8.12 -38.02 -28.00
C GLY A 816 -7.22 -38.03 -26.76
N ASP A 817 -7.62 -38.65 -25.64
CA ASP A 817 -6.73 -38.90 -24.50
C ASP A 817 -5.74 -40.01 -24.88
N HIS A 818 -4.44 -39.75 -24.72
CA HIS A 818 -3.43 -40.80 -24.89
C HIS A 818 -3.53 -41.82 -23.75
N ALA A 819 -3.00 -43.02 -23.93
CA ALA A 819 -3.12 -44.10 -22.95
C ALA A 819 -2.51 -43.75 -21.58
N ALA A 820 -3.33 -43.16 -20.70
CA ALA A 820 -3.19 -43.04 -19.26
C ALA A 820 -1.75 -42.88 -18.75
N LEU A 821 -1.04 -41.82 -19.18
CA LEU A 821 0.27 -41.52 -18.62
C LEU A 821 0.18 -41.40 -17.08
N PRO A 822 1.18 -41.91 -16.35
CA PRO A 822 1.23 -41.76 -14.91
C PRO A 822 1.35 -40.27 -14.57
N THR A 823 0.55 -39.79 -13.62
CA THR A 823 0.76 -38.45 -13.05
C THR A 823 1.80 -38.48 -11.95
N PHE A 824 2.08 -39.63 -11.34
CA PHE A 824 3.21 -39.84 -10.44
C PHE A 824 4.23 -40.77 -11.14
N PRO A 825 5.33 -40.25 -11.73
CA PRO A 825 6.28 -41.06 -12.47
C PRO A 825 7.03 -42.02 -11.54
N ALA A 826 7.53 -43.12 -12.09
CA ALA A 826 8.28 -44.10 -11.30
C ALA A 826 9.51 -43.44 -10.64
N THR A 827 9.69 -43.73 -9.36
CA THR A 827 10.89 -43.39 -8.60
C THR A 827 11.61 -44.68 -8.21
N ASN A 828 12.84 -44.59 -7.71
CA ASN A 828 13.62 -45.78 -7.29
C ASN A 828 12.92 -46.63 -6.20
N ALA A 829 11.89 -46.09 -5.52
CA ALA A 829 11.11 -46.77 -4.49
C ALA A 829 9.70 -47.21 -4.93
N HIS A 830 9.15 -46.65 -6.01
CA HIS A 830 7.74 -46.81 -6.39
C HIS A 830 7.55 -46.94 -7.89
N SER A 831 6.66 -47.85 -8.32
CA SER A 831 6.20 -47.91 -9.70
C SER A 831 5.49 -46.61 -10.10
N ALA A 832 5.41 -46.35 -11.41
CA ALA A 832 4.66 -45.20 -11.90
C ALA A 832 3.15 -45.41 -11.63
N THR A 833 2.50 -44.41 -11.05
CA THR A 833 1.08 -44.46 -10.69
C THR A 833 0.35 -43.22 -11.19
N ARG A 834 -0.98 -43.22 -11.05
CA ARG A 834 -1.84 -42.11 -11.48
C ARG A 834 -2.83 -41.78 -10.37
N PRO A 835 -2.38 -41.09 -9.30
CA PRO A 835 -3.23 -40.73 -8.17
C PRO A 835 -4.13 -39.51 -8.46
N ASP A 836 -3.76 -38.67 -9.43
CA ASP A 836 -4.50 -37.46 -9.83
C ASP A 836 -5.58 -37.77 -10.87
N HIS A 837 -6.79 -37.23 -10.67
CA HIS A 837 -7.93 -37.47 -11.55
C HIS A 837 -8.77 -36.24 -11.85
N ILE A 838 -9.52 -36.31 -12.95
CA ILE A 838 -10.65 -35.44 -13.25
C ILE A 838 -11.94 -36.27 -13.20
N LEU A 839 -12.92 -35.83 -12.42
CA LEU A 839 -14.28 -36.36 -12.40
C LEU A 839 -15.23 -35.31 -13.00
N ALA A 840 -16.19 -35.74 -13.81
CA ALA A 840 -17.20 -34.85 -14.37
C ALA A 840 -18.61 -35.42 -14.21
N SER A 841 -19.59 -34.58 -13.87
CA SER A 841 -21.00 -34.97 -13.95
C SER A 841 -21.40 -35.18 -15.41
N PRO A 842 -22.49 -35.92 -15.72
CA PRO A 842 -22.92 -36.15 -17.10
C PRO A 842 -23.07 -34.86 -17.92
N ALA A 843 -23.56 -33.77 -17.28
CA ALA A 843 -23.70 -32.47 -17.89
C ALA A 843 -22.37 -31.74 -18.16
N ALA A 844 -21.35 -31.89 -17.30
CA ALA A 844 -20.02 -31.34 -17.54
C ALA A 844 -19.21 -32.19 -18.54
N ARG A 845 -19.42 -33.51 -18.55
CA ARG A 845 -18.66 -34.46 -19.38
C ARG A 845 -18.82 -34.19 -20.88
N GLN A 846 -19.96 -33.66 -21.31
CA GLN A 846 -20.22 -33.28 -22.70
C GLN A 846 -19.43 -32.03 -23.16
N TRP A 847 -18.93 -31.21 -22.23
CA TRP A 847 -18.13 -30.01 -22.52
C TRP A 847 -16.62 -30.31 -22.54
N LEU A 848 -16.23 -31.49 -22.06
CA LEU A 848 -14.84 -31.90 -21.92
C LEU A 848 -14.22 -32.22 -23.29
N SER A 849 -13.37 -31.30 -23.77
CA SER A 849 -12.75 -31.35 -25.10
C SER A 849 -11.38 -32.05 -25.09
N SER A 850 -10.64 -31.96 -23.98
CA SER A 850 -9.43 -32.75 -23.76
C SER A 850 -9.08 -32.85 -22.27
N CYS A 851 -8.47 -33.95 -21.87
CA CYS A 851 -7.75 -34.11 -20.61
C CYS A 851 -6.39 -34.72 -20.96
N ARG A 852 -5.27 -34.20 -20.43
CA ARG A 852 -3.93 -34.71 -20.71
C ARG A 852 -2.97 -34.49 -19.54
N VAL A 853 -1.99 -35.37 -19.40
CA VAL A 853 -0.82 -35.15 -18.52
C VAL A 853 0.19 -34.28 -19.24
N LEU A 854 0.87 -33.37 -18.53
CA LEU A 854 1.95 -32.52 -19.06
C LEU A 854 3.34 -33.01 -18.60
N PRO A 855 3.95 -34.02 -19.27
CA PRO A 855 5.19 -34.64 -18.80
C PRO A 855 6.40 -33.71 -18.77
N ASP A 856 6.40 -32.66 -19.60
CA ASP A 856 7.50 -31.68 -19.66
C ASP A 856 7.50 -30.68 -18.48
N ARG A 857 6.41 -30.63 -17.70
CA ARG A 857 6.30 -29.72 -16.54
C ARG A 857 6.79 -30.39 -15.26
N ARG A 858 8.07 -30.15 -14.95
CA ARG A 858 8.74 -30.60 -13.71
C ARG A 858 8.64 -29.55 -12.61
N GLY A 859 8.67 -29.99 -11.36
CA GLY A 859 8.64 -29.12 -10.17
C GLY A 859 7.98 -29.77 -8.94
N SER A 860 7.13 -30.77 -9.19
CA SER A 860 6.57 -31.68 -8.19
C SER A 860 6.94 -33.12 -8.57
N ASP A 861 6.80 -34.05 -7.64
CA ASP A 861 6.71 -35.49 -7.88
C ASP A 861 5.39 -35.89 -8.56
N HIS A 862 4.42 -34.98 -8.64
CA HIS A 862 3.25 -35.09 -9.52
C HIS A 862 3.42 -34.26 -10.81
N LEU A 863 3.01 -34.84 -11.94
CA LEU A 863 2.93 -34.22 -13.27
C LEU A 863 1.55 -33.56 -13.44
N PRO A 864 1.45 -32.30 -13.91
CA PRO A 864 0.16 -31.61 -14.00
C PRO A 864 -0.82 -32.25 -14.98
N LEU A 865 -2.10 -32.25 -14.61
CA LEU A 865 -3.22 -32.45 -15.53
C LEU A 865 -3.64 -31.12 -16.16
N ASP A 866 -3.88 -31.15 -17.47
CA ASP A 866 -4.37 -30.03 -18.28
C ASP A 866 -5.69 -30.42 -18.93
N THR A 867 -6.73 -29.63 -18.67
CA THR A 867 -8.13 -29.98 -18.94
C THR A 867 -8.82 -28.83 -19.65
N LEU A 868 -9.33 -29.09 -20.86
CA LEU A 868 -10.02 -28.10 -21.69
C LEU A 868 -11.53 -28.36 -21.70
N LEU A 869 -12.30 -27.36 -21.28
CA LEU A 869 -13.76 -27.34 -21.35
C LEU A 869 -14.22 -26.34 -22.42
N THR A 870 -15.05 -26.80 -23.36
CA THR A 870 -15.80 -25.93 -24.29
C THR A 870 -17.20 -25.70 -23.72
N LEU A 871 -17.38 -24.58 -23.01
CA LEU A 871 -18.65 -24.23 -22.38
C LEU A 871 -19.69 -23.80 -23.43
N PRO A 872 -20.98 -24.14 -23.26
CA PRO A 872 -22.04 -23.78 -24.21
C PRO A 872 -22.50 -22.31 -24.08
N TRP A 873 -21.84 -21.54 -23.22
CA TRP A 873 -22.11 -20.12 -22.96
C TRP A 873 -20.79 -19.35 -22.86
N ALA A 874 -20.79 -18.10 -23.32
CA ALA A 874 -19.65 -17.21 -23.16
C ALA A 874 -19.60 -16.65 -21.73
N PRO A 875 -18.43 -16.59 -21.07
CA PRO A 875 -18.25 -15.84 -19.84
C PRO A 875 -18.40 -14.33 -20.11
N ARG A 876 -18.71 -13.54 -19.06
CA ARG A 876 -18.97 -12.09 -19.20
C ARG A 876 -17.71 -11.43 -19.74
N THR A 877 -17.78 -10.76 -20.87
CA THR A 877 -16.63 -9.99 -21.33
C THR A 877 -16.36 -8.87 -20.32
N ALA A 878 -15.34 -9.07 -19.48
CA ALA A 878 -14.65 -7.97 -18.84
C ALA A 878 -14.17 -6.99 -19.93
N PRO A 879 -14.03 -5.68 -19.63
CA PRO A 879 -13.29 -4.80 -20.51
C PRO A 879 -11.92 -5.44 -20.84
N PRO A 880 -11.44 -5.34 -22.10
CA PRO A 880 -10.24 -6.03 -22.52
C PRO A 880 -9.06 -5.62 -21.64
N VAL A 881 -8.51 -6.61 -20.92
CA VAL A 881 -7.20 -6.50 -20.30
C VAL A 881 -6.20 -6.87 -21.39
N ASP A 882 -5.20 -6.02 -21.62
CA ASP A 882 -4.21 -6.22 -22.69
C ASP A 882 -3.61 -7.63 -22.65
N GLY A 883 -3.40 -8.20 -23.83
CA GLY A 883 -3.30 -9.65 -24.08
C GLY A 883 -2.09 -10.36 -23.45
N THR A 884 -2.06 -10.46 -22.12
CA THR A 884 -1.06 -11.25 -21.40
C THR A 884 -1.35 -12.74 -21.57
N ALA A 885 -0.38 -13.42 -22.18
CA ALA A 885 -0.32 -14.88 -22.23
C ALA A 885 -0.40 -15.45 -20.80
N LEU A 886 -0.92 -16.68 -20.67
CA LEU A 886 -1.04 -17.37 -19.38
C LEU A 886 0.29 -17.27 -18.60
N PRO A 887 0.31 -16.67 -17.40
CA PRO A 887 1.52 -16.57 -16.62
C PRO A 887 1.99 -17.99 -16.28
N ARG A 888 3.20 -18.33 -16.73
CA ARG A 888 3.86 -19.59 -16.38
C ARG A 888 4.11 -19.55 -14.88
N ALA A 889 3.33 -20.30 -14.10
CA ALA A 889 3.58 -20.50 -12.69
C ALA A 889 5.02 -21.01 -12.50
N ARG A 890 5.92 -20.12 -12.05
CA ARG A 890 7.32 -20.47 -11.76
C ARG A 890 7.35 -21.07 -10.36
N TRP A 891 7.56 -22.38 -10.30
CA TRP A 891 7.79 -23.09 -9.05
C TRP A 891 9.16 -22.73 -8.45
N ASP A 892 9.32 -22.97 -7.15
CA ASP A 892 10.58 -22.71 -6.47
C ASP A 892 11.69 -23.66 -6.97
N HIS A 893 12.68 -23.08 -7.63
CA HIS A 893 13.83 -23.79 -8.16
C HIS A 893 14.81 -24.31 -7.08
N HIS A 894 14.60 -24.00 -5.79
CA HIS A 894 15.49 -24.45 -4.71
C HIS A 894 15.48 -25.98 -4.51
N LEU A 895 14.36 -26.66 -4.79
CA LEU A 895 14.26 -28.12 -4.64
C LEU A 895 14.91 -28.90 -5.81
N LEU A 896 14.90 -28.33 -7.03
CA LEU A 896 15.60 -28.91 -8.18
C LEU A 896 17.13 -28.89 -7.98
N TRP A 897 17.62 -27.92 -7.21
CA TRP A 897 19.03 -27.75 -6.88
C TRP A 897 19.57 -28.94 -6.07
N GLU A 898 18.86 -29.35 -5.01
CA GLU A 898 19.26 -30.44 -4.11
C GLU A 898 19.43 -31.76 -4.89
N TYR A 899 18.44 -32.12 -5.72
CA TYR A 899 18.50 -33.31 -6.57
C TYR A 899 19.65 -33.25 -7.60
N SER A 900 19.91 -32.08 -8.18
CA SER A 900 21.03 -31.89 -9.11
C SER A 900 22.40 -31.91 -8.44
N THR A 901 22.47 -31.71 -7.12
CA THR A 901 23.74 -31.65 -6.38
C THR A 901 24.29 -33.06 -6.14
N ALA A 902 23.43 -34.02 -5.79
CA ALA A 902 23.81 -35.42 -5.57
C ALA A 902 24.45 -36.11 -6.80
N LEU A 903 24.07 -35.71 -8.03
CA LEU A 903 24.64 -36.23 -9.28
C LEU A 903 25.96 -35.54 -9.69
N ARG A 904 26.34 -34.43 -9.05
CA ARG A 904 27.53 -33.64 -9.44
C ARG A 904 28.81 -34.02 -8.70
N GLU A 905 28.69 -34.61 -7.51
CA GLU A 905 29.86 -34.91 -6.66
C GLU A 905 30.79 -35.95 -7.30
N GLU A 906 30.24 -36.89 -8.07
CA GLU A 906 30.98 -37.98 -8.72
C GLU A 906 31.81 -37.51 -9.92
N ALA A 907 31.22 -36.71 -10.81
CA ALA A 907 31.93 -36.16 -11.99
C ALA A 907 32.94 -35.06 -11.63
N LEU A 908 32.65 -34.25 -10.62
CA LEU A 908 33.57 -33.21 -10.15
C LEU A 908 34.83 -33.83 -9.49
N ALA A 909 34.68 -34.96 -8.78
CA ALA A 909 35.80 -35.70 -8.22
C ALA A 909 36.79 -36.20 -9.30
N ALA A 910 36.27 -36.68 -10.45
CA ALA A 910 37.11 -37.11 -11.57
C ALA A 910 37.89 -35.94 -12.22
N ALA A 911 37.23 -34.79 -12.44
CA ALA A 911 37.89 -33.61 -12.99
C ALA A 911 38.96 -33.04 -12.04
N CYS A 912 38.71 -33.04 -10.72
CA CYS A 912 39.69 -32.66 -9.71
C CYS A 912 40.88 -33.64 -9.64
N ALA A 913 40.65 -34.94 -9.80
CA ALA A 913 41.72 -35.94 -9.86
C ALA A 913 42.65 -35.73 -11.07
N ALA A 914 42.09 -35.45 -12.26
CA ALA A 914 42.86 -35.12 -13.46
C ALA A 914 43.67 -33.82 -13.29
N ALA A 915 43.07 -32.79 -12.67
CA ALA A 915 43.77 -31.54 -12.37
C ALA A 915 44.92 -31.73 -11.37
N ALA A 916 44.72 -32.54 -10.33
CA ALA A 916 45.75 -32.89 -9.34
C ALA A 916 46.89 -33.74 -9.94
N ALA A 917 46.61 -34.53 -10.98
CA ALA A 917 47.62 -35.25 -11.76
C ALA A 917 48.43 -34.34 -12.72
N GLY A 918 48.08 -33.05 -12.81
CA GLY A 918 48.75 -32.07 -13.65
C GLY A 918 48.22 -31.97 -15.09
N ASP A 919 47.25 -32.80 -15.48
CA ASP A 919 46.64 -32.70 -16.80
C ASP A 919 45.47 -31.70 -16.81
N GLY A 920 45.85 -30.43 -16.93
CA GLY A 920 44.90 -29.33 -17.07
C GLY A 920 44.11 -29.33 -18.39
N ILE A 921 44.46 -30.17 -19.38
CA ILE A 921 43.68 -30.33 -20.62
C ILE A 921 42.63 -31.42 -20.42
N GLU A 922 42.96 -32.55 -19.83
CA GLU A 922 42.02 -33.61 -19.48
C GLU A 922 40.99 -33.13 -18.45
N ALA A 923 41.41 -32.42 -17.40
CA ALA A 923 40.49 -31.80 -16.44
C ALA A 923 39.50 -30.82 -17.09
N LEU A 924 39.98 -29.99 -18.02
CA LEU A 924 39.13 -29.07 -18.80
C LEU A 924 38.22 -29.82 -19.78
N THR A 925 38.70 -30.93 -20.35
CA THR A 925 37.95 -31.77 -21.30
C THR A 925 36.83 -32.53 -20.60
N LEU A 926 37.06 -33.04 -19.39
CA LEU A 926 36.03 -33.66 -18.53
C LEU A 926 34.96 -32.62 -18.12
N LEU A 927 35.38 -31.42 -17.70
CA LEU A 927 34.47 -30.30 -17.43
C LEU A 927 33.65 -29.89 -18.66
N LEU A 928 34.28 -29.81 -19.84
CA LEU A 928 33.60 -29.47 -21.09
C LEU A 928 32.68 -30.60 -21.58
N ALA A 929 33.05 -31.87 -21.37
CA ALA A 929 32.23 -33.03 -21.71
C ALA A 929 30.95 -33.05 -20.87
N GLU A 930 31.04 -32.83 -19.56
CA GLU A 930 29.88 -32.72 -18.67
C GLU A 930 28.98 -31.52 -19.01
N VAL A 931 29.56 -30.35 -19.26
CA VAL A 931 28.80 -29.17 -19.71
C VAL A 931 28.10 -29.45 -21.06
N THR A 932 28.74 -30.20 -21.97
CA THR A 932 28.17 -30.58 -23.26
C THR A 932 27.07 -31.64 -23.11
N TRP A 933 27.25 -32.63 -22.25
CA TRP A 933 26.27 -33.67 -21.94
C TRP A 933 25.01 -33.06 -21.28
N ALA A 934 25.20 -32.21 -20.27
CA ALA A 934 24.13 -31.46 -19.63
C ALA A 934 23.39 -30.53 -20.62
N ALA A 935 24.11 -29.84 -21.51
CA ALA A 935 23.49 -29.04 -22.57
C ALA A 935 22.71 -29.89 -23.59
N THR A 936 23.16 -31.12 -23.86
CA THR A 936 22.51 -32.06 -24.79
C THR A 936 21.19 -32.60 -24.21
N ILE A 937 21.19 -32.98 -22.92
CA ILE A 937 19.97 -33.48 -22.24
C ILE A 937 18.96 -32.35 -21.98
N SER A 938 19.43 -31.13 -21.71
CA SER A 938 18.56 -30.01 -21.36
C SER A 938 17.98 -29.26 -22.58
N GLY A 939 18.41 -29.62 -23.79
CA GLY A 939 17.96 -29.00 -25.04
C GLY A 939 18.39 -27.53 -25.22
N PRO A 940 18.04 -26.91 -26.36
CA PRO A 940 18.51 -25.56 -26.72
C PRO A 940 17.96 -24.43 -25.84
N HIS A 941 17.04 -24.70 -24.93
CA HIS A 941 16.59 -23.75 -23.91
C HIS A 941 17.17 -24.05 -22.52
N GLY A 942 17.59 -25.28 -22.24
CA GLY A 942 18.19 -25.65 -20.96
C GLY A 942 19.69 -25.36 -20.85
N ALA A 943 20.41 -25.32 -21.98
CA ALA A 943 21.81 -24.91 -22.01
C ALA A 943 22.02 -23.46 -21.53
N ALA A 944 21.04 -22.57 -21.75
CA ALA A 944 21.05 -21.22 -21.20
C ALA A 944 20.85 -21.23 -19.68
N THR A 945 19.87 -21.98 -19.17
CA THR A 945 19.57 -22.09 -17.74
C THR A 945 20.68 -22.77 -16.93
N PHE A 946 21.46 -23.66 -17.55
CA PHE A 946 22.61 -24.32 -16.92
C PHE A 946 23.76 -23.33 -16.62
N ALA A 947 23.86 -22.24 -17.39
CA ALA A 947 24.90 -21.21 -17.24
C ALA A 947 24.57 -20.09 -16.25
N GLU A 948 23.31 -19.98 -15.79
CA GLU A 948 22.78 -18.79 -15.09
C GLU A 948 22.79 -18.86 -13.55
N ARG A 949 23.26 -19.95 -12.91
CA ARG A 949 23.22 -20.11 -11.45
C ARG A 949 24.58 -20.32 -10.79
N PRO A 950 24.84 -19.76 -9.59
CA PRO A 950 26.11 -19.94 -8.89
C PRO A 950 26.33 -21.39 -8.46
N VAL A 951 27.53 -21.92 -8.68
CA VAL A 951 27.90 -23.27 -8.25
C VAL A 951 28.38 -23.23 -6.79
N GLY A 952 27.50 -23.61 -5.86
CA GLY A 952 27.75 -23.56 -4.41
C GLY A 952 28.82 -24.50 -3.86
N GLY A 953 29.51 -25.29 -4.69
CA GLY A 953 30.55 -26.25 -4.27
C GLY A 953 31.99 -25.72 -4.27
N PHE A 954 32.24 -24.48 -4.70
CA PHE A 954 33.60 -24.01 -4.99
C PHE A 954 34.53 -23.75 -3.78
N GLN A 955 34.04 -23.84 -2.53
CA GLN A 955 34.89 -23.69 -1.34
C GLN A 955 35.99 -24.77 -1.20
N TRP A 956 35.85 -25.90 -1.91
CA TRP A 956 36.83 -26.99 -1.92
C TRP A 956 37.91 -26.88 -3.01
N LEU A 957 37.82 -25.88 -3.91
CA LEU A 957 38.73 -25.71 -5.05
C LEU A 957 39.81 -24.63 -4.82
N THR A 958 39.79 -23.97 -3.66
CA THR A 958 40.77 -22.94 -3.23
C THR A 958 41.80 -23.45 -2.23
N SER A 959 41.69 -24.72 -1.83
CA SER A 959 42.67 -25.48 -1.03
C SER A 959 43.34 -26.53 -1.91
#